data_AF-A0A8H6Z9Z6-F1
#
_entry.id   AF-A0A8H6Z9Z6-F1
#
_cell.length_a   1.000
_cell.length_b   1.000
_cell.length_c   1.000
_cell.angle_alpha   90.00
_cell.angle_beta   90.00
_cell.angle_gamma   90.00
#
_symmetry.space_group_name_H-M   'P 1'
#
loop_
_entity.id
_entity.type
_entity.pdbx_description
1 polymer ?
#
loop_
_entity_poly.entity_id
_entity_poly.type
_entity_poly.pdbx_seq_one_letter_code
_entity_poly.pdbx_strand_id
1 'polypeptide(L)'
;MHPLLECAELFQAITSHLDHPALAALAITCKALCEPALDALWEELLDLDRVLALFPDDLFIQGSIARPILSTDWTRPYFYVSRVKTLQIGDFPETEILQSMSPFSISSGLFPNLRRFHCESTVQDLIPLRFLLHSQLKTISLSFPPSVTNLSFLSALAVVCPHLTHVDIWFGGADYHPEVATVISTLVLALKALEYLELDIGIHTEALNLGLLPNLKALLLSRLPTKLEAGLFPRLQDLTIHRVGVVAILKLICSAVDLELVKISLGLFPATTSPQMAELMRGLKSVASLTSLKTLTLRPSPSDVNTVLADVMTADALRELSFFCRLTTICIEWSFGTDLDDKTFEVLTASWTQLANLQLVHKRTDTNLTLKSLLALARNCPRLQYLGLKIDAREVPEPPCVAPQRTLKSMQVASSPIQSAPKVAGYLSGIFPDVEHISSVPSEGPFQQNPLWVQVSEQLPVFVAVRKEEAEKVENKMMAFSLVLNLGPMHLILQLQTLATLARTCRALKEPALDALWEYLCELDCVLNLFPPGLFVQGRLARPILAADWTRPRPYVSRVKKLSIKGSNKGYAQILQVMGPFCPSGGPFPNLRCLQCLEVWQDLTPLRVLLQQQLKEVSLHFPPSIINLSLLSALAIICPHLTHVDIHLDGGVYCPGTDAVISTVFPALEALECLGITVDFHVGELHLGSLPKLTDLFLCGPTNLGNGSFPCLRDLKIQDVDAVWTTDLFRTAEDVNLVSLSLGLFPATTTSQMAELVRVLKSVVSPTCLSTLRLRPARGNMDAMPAHVMTADALRELSFFRGLKIVIIHSSFGPDVDDETLKILSASWTCLTELELTPRHADNTSLTLKSLAFLAQNCPHLLHLHLKIDAREVPELPDVAPQGTLESLHVGSSPIQSAPKVARYLSAIFPNVEHIQSDHSEEFREHRQLWEEVLERVPHFVAVREEAGKVQSKMGDDGLRTPPSHIVP
;
A
#
# COMPACT_ATOMS: atom_id res chain seq x y z
N MET A 1 -8.75 -45.14 -1.07
CA MET A 1 -9.45 -43.88 -0.70
C MET A 1 -10.15 -43.34 -1.94
N HIS A 2 -10.43 -42.04 -2.05
CA HIS A 2 -10.59 -41.44 -3.38
C HIS A 2 -9.20 -41.34 -4.03
N PRO A 3 -8.97 -41.78 -5.28
CA PRO A 3 -7.61 -41.89 -5.85
C PRO A 3 -6.81 -40.58 -5.90
N LEU A 4 -7.48 -39.41 -5.89
CA LEU A 4 -6.82 -38.10 -5.81
C LEU A 4 -6.03 -37.91 -4.50
N LEU A 5 -6.42 -38.59 -3.41
CA LEU A 5 -5.72 -38.55 -2.12
C LEU A 5 -4.52 -39.51 -2.05
N GLU A 6 -4.32 -40.33 -3.08
CA GLU A 6 -3.17 -41.24 -3.23
C GLU A 6 -2.09 -40.60 -4.15
N CYS A 7 -2.33 -39.37 -4.63
CA CYS A 7 -1.38 -38.55 -5.40
C CYS A 7 -0.76 -37.47 -4.50
N ALA A 8 0.54 -37.61 -4.22
CA ALA A 8 1.27 -36.69 -3.34
C ALA A 8 1.28 -35.23 -3.83
N GLU A 9 1.38 -35.01 -5.14
CA GLU A 9 1.41 -33.66 -5.75
C GLU A 9 0.08 -32.92 -5.54
N LEU A 10 -1.06 -33.60 -5.74
CA LEU A 10 -2.39 -33.05 -5.50
C LEU A 10 -2.67 -32.87 -4.00
N PHE A 11 -2.20 -33.79 -3.16
CA PHE A 11 -2.33 -33.65 -1.72
C PHE A 11 -1.54 -32.45 -1.19
N GLN A 12 -0.29 -32.27 -1.64
CA GLN A 12 0.54 -31.13 -1.23
C GLN A 12 -0.12 -29.79 -1.62
N ALA A 13 -0.69 -29.70 -2.83
CA ALA A 13 -1.43 -28.54 -3.30
C ALA A 13 -2.74 -28.26 -2.53
N ILE A 14 -3.41 -29.30 -2.00
CA ILE A 14 -4.54 -29.12 -1.09
C ILE A 14 -4.05 -28.60 0.27
N THR A 15 -2.97 -29.16 0.82
CA THR A 15 -2.44 -28.74 2.13
C THR A 15 -1.84 -27.34 2.13
N SER A 16 -1.30 -26.85 1.02
CA SER A 16 -0.82 -25.45 0.90
C SER A 16 -1.93 -24.39 0.93
N HIS A 17 -3.19 -24.80 1.04
CA HIS A 17 -4.35 -23.92 1.21
C HIS A 17 -5.11 -24.17 2.54
N LEU A 18 -4.53 -24.92 3.47
CA LEU A 18 -5.09 -25.19 4.80
C LEU A 18 -4.26 -24.51 5.88
N ASP A 19 -4.91 -24.07 6.96
CA ASP A 19 -4.24 -23.54 8.14
C ASP A 19 -3.72 -24.68 9.05
N HIS A 20 -2.83 -24.36 10.00
CA HIS A 20 -2.30 -25.37 10.93
C HIS A 20 -3.40 -26.15 11.70
N PRO A 21 -4.50 -25.53 12.19
CA PRO A 21 -5.63 -26.28 12.77
C PRO A 21 -6.26 -27.30 11.81
N ALA A 22 -6.53 -26.92 10.56
CA ALA A 22 -7.10 -27.83 9.56
C ALA A 22 -6.10 -28.92 9.15
N LEU A 23 -4.80 -28.63 9.08
CA LEU A 23 -3.76 -29.63 8.82
C LEU A 23 -3.62 -30.64 9.97
N ALA A 24 -3.68 -30.18 11.23
CA ALA A 24 -3.68 -31.06 12.40
C ALA A 24 -4.96 -31.92 12.45
N ALA A 25 -6.12 -31.33 12.15
CA ALA A 25 -7.37 -32.07 12.01
C ALA A 25 -7.32 -33.10 10.88
N LEU A 26 -6.69 -32.76 9.74
CA LEU A 26 -6.52 -33.65 8.59
C LEU A 26 -5.64 -34.85 8.93
N ALA A 27 -4.54 -34.64 9.67
CA ALA A 27 -3.63 -35.71 10.09
C ALA A 27 -4.33 -36.78 10.94
N ILE A 28 -5.26 -36.38 11.82
CA ILE A 28 -6.00 -37.32 12.68
C ILE A 28 -7.18 -38.02 11.98
N THR A 29 -7.55 -37.65 10.75
CA THR A 29 -8.71 -38.26 10.05
C THR A 29 -8.54 -39.75 9.75
N CYS A 30 -7.40 -40.14 9.15
CA CYS A 30 -7.07 -41.54 8.88
C CYS A 30 -5.58 -41.74 8.59
N LYS A 31 -5.10 -42.98 8.79
CA LYS A 31 -3.67 -43.35 8.74
C LYS A 31 -2.93 -42.98 7.44
N ALA A 32 -3.65 -42.87 6.32
CA ALA A 32 -3.04 -42.56 5.02
C ALA A 32 -2.94 -41.05 4.73
N LEU A 33 -3.74 -40.22 5.39
CA LEU A 33 -3.59 -38.76 5.35
C LEU A 33 -2.70 -38.25 6.50
N CYS A 34 -2.49 -39.07 7.54
CA CYS A 34 -1.61 -38.79 8.67
C CYS A 34 -0.20 -38.38 8.24
N GLU A 35 0.54 -39.23 7.53
CA GLU A 35 1.93 -38.91 7.14
C GLU A 35 2.02 -37.65 6.25
N PRO A 36 1.27 -37.52 5.14
CA PRO A 36 1.40 -36.35 4.27
C PRO A 36 0.86 -35.05 4.90
N ALA A 37 -0.15 -35.12 5.77
CA ALA A 37 -0.62 -33.94 6.51
C ALA A 37 0.38 -33.52 7.59
N LEU A 38 1.09 -34.45 8.24
CA LEU A 38 2.20 -34.13 9.14
C LEU A 38 3.41 -33.57 8.39
N ASP A 39 3.70 -34.06 7.18
CA ASP A 39 4.74 -33.47 6.33
C ASP A 39 4.43 -32.00 6.00
N ALA A 40 3.18 -31.66 5.68
CA ALA A 40 2.77 -30.28 5.43
C ALA A 40 2.68 -29.42 6.71
N LEU A 41 2.12 -29.97 7.80
CA LEU A 41 1.96 -29.28 9.09
C LEU A 41 3.31 -28.84 9.69
N TRP A 42 4.37 -29.61 9.43
CA TRP A 42 5.73 -29.38 9.93
C TRP A 42 6.72 -28.96 8.82
N GLU A 43 6.29 -28.70 7.58
CA GLU A 43 7.20 -28.25 6.50
C GLU A 43 7.82 -26.88 6.82
N GLU A 44 7.03 -26.01 7.45
CA GLU A 44 7.42 -24.65 7.84
C GLU A 44 7.17 -24.43 9.34
N LEU A 45 8.19 -23.88 10.02
CA LEU A 45 8.21 -23.68 11.46
C LEU A 45 8.66 -22.25 11.78
N LEU A 46 7.86 -21.53 12.58
CA LEU A 46 8.06 -20.09 12.90
C LEU A 46 8.71 -19.84 14.27
N ASP A 47 8.77 -20.89 15.07
CA ASP A 47 9.12 -20.93 16.49
C ASP A 47 9.82 -22.27 16.79
N LEU A 48 10.54 -22.40 17.91
CA LEU A 48 10.98 -23.74 18.37
C LEU A 48 10.01 -24.35 19.39
N ASP A 49 9.06 -23.59 19.89
CA ASP A 49 8.10 -23.95 20.94
C ASP A 49 7.36 -25.25 20.63
N ARG A 50 6.94 -25.44 19.38
CA ARG A 50 6.30 -26.70 18.94
C ARG A 50 7.22 -27.92 19.05
N VAL A 51 8.53 -27.75 18.85
CA VAL A 51 9.53 -28.81 19.03
C VAL A 51 9.83 -29.02 20.52
N LEU A 52 9.90 -27.95 21.32
CA LEU A 52 10.06 -28.03 22.77
C LEU A 52 8.87 -28.77 23.42
N ALA A 53 7.64 -28.53 22.96
CA ALA A 53 6.42 -29.24 23.38
C ALA A 53 6.33 -30.72 22.97
N LEU A 54 7.33 -31.27 22.27
CA LEU A 54 7.42 -32.72 21.98
C LEU A 54 8.26 -33.49 23.01
N PHE A 55 9.06 -32.81 23.83
CA PHE A 55 9.85 -33.41 24.90
C PHE A 55 8.96 -33.84 26.10
N PRO A 56 9.50 -34.62 27.06
CA PRO A 56 8.79 -34.98 28.28
C PRO A 56 8.51 -33.78 29.21
N ASP A 57 7.35 -33.80 29.88
CA ASP A 57 6.92 -32.76 30.83
C ASP A 57 7.85 -32.60 32.06
N ASP A 58 8.74 -33.57 32.30
CA ASP A 58 9.74 -33.53 33.39
C ASP A 58 11.06 -32.86 32.99
N LEU A 59 11.21 -32.46 31.71
CA LEU A 59 12.42 -31.82 31.19
C LEU A 59 12.41 -30.30 31.40
N PHE A 60 11.23 -29.66 31.30
CA PHE A 60 11.07 -28.20 31.38
C PHE A 60 10.18 -27.83 32.58
N ILE A 61 10.71 -27.07 33.52
CA ILE A 61 9.96 -26.53 34.66
C ILE A 61 10.12 -25.01 34.65
N GLN A 62 9.01 -24.29 34.48
CA GLN A 62 8.98 -22.82 34.40
C GLN A 62 9.92 -22.26 33.30
N GLY A 63 9.91 -22.87 32.10
CA GLY A 63 10.81 -22.56 30.97
C GLY A 63 12.21 -23.18 31.11
N SER A 64 12.73 -23.22 32.33
CA SER A 64 14.08 -23.72 32.62
C SER A 64 14.21 -25.24 32.46
N ILE A 65 15.40 -25.69 32.00
CA ILE A 65 15.74 -27.11 31.92
C ILE A 65 15.93 -27.68 33.33
N ALA A 66 15.04 -28.58 33.73
CA ALA A 66 15.00 -29.18 35.06
C ALA A 66 16.00 -30.34 35.26
N ARG A 67 16.40 -30.99 34.17
CA ARG A 67 17.42 -32.06 34.16
C ARG A 67 18.16 -32.07 32.82
N PRO A 68 19.40 -32.58 32.74
CA PRO A 68 20.10 -32.75 31.47
C PRO A 68 19.26 -33.55 30.47
N ILE A 69 19.21 -33.06 29.22
CA ILE A 69 18.54 -33.77 28.11
C ILE A 69 19.23 -35.12 27.89
N LEU A 70 18.45 -36.18 27.77
CA LEU A 70 18.92 -37.54 27.48
C LEU A 70 18.68 -37.86 26.01
N SER A 71 19.50 -38.74 25.43
CA SER A 71 19.31 -39.22 24.05
C SER A 71 17.96 -39.91 23.81
N THR A 72 17.30 -40.38 24.87
CA THR A 72 15.94 -40.93 24.85
C THR A 72 14.85 -39.86 24.71
N ASP A 73 15.05 -38.65 25.22
CA ASP A 73 14.02 -37.59 25.18
C ASP A 73 13.76 -37.12 23.75
N TRP A 74 14.80 -37.15 22.91
CA TRP A 74 14.75 -36.83 21.48
C TRP A 74 13.97 -37.82 20.61
N THR A 75 13.60 -39.00 21.12
CA THR A 75 12.94 -40.04 20.32
C THR A 75 11.62 -39.60 19.68
N ARG A 76 10.87 -38.71 20.34
CA ARG A 76 9.64 -38.11 19.81
C ARG A 76 9.94 -36.89 18.91
N PRO A 77 10.74 -35.89 19.32
CA PRO A 77 11.22 -34.81 18.43
C PRO A 77 11.76 -35.28 17.08
N TYR A 78 12.63 -36.31 17.02
CA TYR A 78 13.27 -36.76 15.78
C TYR A 78 12.27 -37.19 14.67
N PHE A 79 11.06 -37.63 15.02
CA PHE A 79 10.02 -38.00 14.05
C PHE A 79 9.38 -36.80 13.31
N TYR A 80 9.45 -35.61 13.90
CA TYR A 80 8.83 -34.39 13.39
C TYR A 80 9.86 -33.43 12.78
N VAL A 81 11.01 -33.22 13.45
CA VAL A 81 12.08 -32.31 12.95
C VAL A 81 12.68 -32.75 11.61
N SER A 82 12.54 -34.03 11.23
CA SER A 82 12.96 -34.54 9.92
C SER A 82 12.08 -34.05 8.75
N ARG A 83 10.89 -33.48 9.02
CA ARG A 83 9.94 -32.98 8.00
C ARG A 83 10.13 -31.49 7.69
N VAL A 84 10.76 -30.76 8.61
CA VAL A 84 11.01 -29.32 8.53
C VAL A 84 11.95 -29.00 7.37
N LYS A 85 11.50 -28.10 6.49
CA LYS A 85 12.21 -27.59 5.31
C LYS A 85 12.44 -26.07 5.40
N THR A 86 11.61 -25.36 6.16
CA THR A 86 11.78 -23.96 6.55
C THR A 86 11.81 -23.83 8.06
N LEU A 87 12.77 -23.08 8.58
CA LEU A 87 12.84 -22.70 9.99
C LEU A 87 13.05 -21.19 10.09
N GLN A 88 12.16 -20.50 10.77
CA GLN A 88 12.31 -19.13 11.23
C GLN A 88 12.54 -19.11 12.74
N ILE A 89 13.43 -18.24 13.21
CA ILE A 89 13.73 -18.00 14.62
C ILE A 89 13.77 -16.48 14.83
N GLY A 90 12.88 -15.97 15.68
CA GLY A 90 12.92 -14.58 16.18
C GLY A 90 13.79 -14.43 17.44
N ASP A 91 13.64 -13.33 18.16
CA ASP A 91 14.33 -13.10 19.45
C ASP A 91 13.94 -14.18 20.49
N PHE A 92 14.86 -15.12 20.73
CA PHE A 92 14.61 -16.33 21.51
C PHE A 92 15.16 -16.20 22.95
N PRO A 93 14.34 -16.07 24.00
CA PRO A 93 14.85 -15.70 25.34
C PRO A 93 15.80 -16.72 25.98
N GLU A 94 15.74 -17.99 25.58
CA GLU A 94 16.34 -19.11 26.30
C GLU A 94 17.57 -19.71 25.58
N THR A 95 18.65 -18.91 25.45
CA THR A 95 19.91 -19.34 24.82
C THR A 95 20.52 -20.61 25.44
N GLU A 96 20.30 -20.87 26.73
CA GLU A 96 20.73 -22.07 27.43
C GLU A 96 20.13 -23.35 26.81
N ILE A 97 18.88 -23.29 26.34
CA ILE A 97 18.21 -24.43 25.69
C ILE A 97 18.93 -24.78 24.38
N LEU A 98 19.17 -23.79 23.52
CA LEU A 98 19.92 -23.98 22.27
C LEU A 98 21.34 -24.53 22.50
N GLN A 99 22.04 -24.03 23.53
CA GLN A 99 23.35 -24.55 23.91
C GLN A 99 23.27 -26.01 24.39
N SER A 100 22.26 -26.36 25.20
CA SER A 100 22.03 -27.73 25.70
C SER A 100 21.61 -28.73 24.61
N MET A 101 20.98 -28.25 23.53
CA MET A 101 20.60 -29.06 22.37
C MET A 101 21.80 -29.37 21.46
N SER A 102 22.79 -28.47 21.41
CA SER A 102 23.95 -28.59 20.52
C SER A 102 24.75 -29.92 20.58
N PRO A 103 24.92 -30.63 21.73
CA PRO A 103 25.64 -31.91 21.77
C PRO A 103 24.89 -33.08 21.11
N PHE A 104 23.56 -32.94 20.92
CA PHE A 104 22.70 -33.96 20.31
C PHE A 104 22.61 -33.82 18.78
N SER A 105 23.50 -33.01 18.20
CA SER A 105 23.74 -32.87 16.77
C SER A 105 24.41 -34.13 16.21
N ILE A 106 23.63 -35.22 16.07
CA ILE A 106 24.01 -36.39 15.27
C ILE A 106 24.40 -35.89 13.86
N SER A 107 25.31 -36.60 13.19
CA SER A 107 26.14 -36.18 12.04
C SER A 107 25.45 -35.70 10.75
N SER A 108 24.16 -35.37 10.79
CA SER A 108 23.36 -34.75 9.73
C SER A 108 22.67 -33.44 10.17
N GLY A 109 22.84 -33.00 11.42
CA GLY A 109 22.13 -31.85 12.02
C GLY A 109 20.76 -32.23 12.59
N LEU A 110 20.18 -31.34 13.42
CA LEU A 110 18.88 -31.59 14.07
C LEU A 110 17.72 -31.59 13.07
N PHE A 111 17.76 -30.71 12.07
CA PHE A 111 16.77 -30.60 11.00
C PHE A 111 17.40 -31.04 9.68
N PRO A 112 17.60 -32.36 9.44
CA PRO A 112 18.47 -32.85 8.36
C PRO A 112 17.99 -32.51 6.94
N ASN A 113 16.70 -32.17 6.79
CA ASN A 113 16.06 -31.79 5.52
C ASN A 113 15.83 -30.28 5.37
N LEU A 114 16.35 -29.45 6.29
CA LEU A 114 16.21 -28.00 6.24
C LEU A 114 16.83 -27.42 4.96
N ARG A 115 16.17 -26.41 4.38
CA ARG A 115 16.56 -25.77 3.11
C ARG A 115 16.54 -24.26 3.17
N ARG A 116 15.59 -23.71 3.91
CA ARG A 116 15.41 -22.28 4.18
C ARG A 116 15.59 -22.05 5.67
N PHE A 117 16.57 -21.23 6.06
CA PHE A 117 16.74 -20.79 7.45
C PHE A 117 16.66 -19.26 7.49
N HIS A 118 15.76 -18.74 8.31
CA HIS A 118 15.64 -17.30 8.58
C HIS A 118 15.85 -17.06 10.08
N CYS A 119 16.64 -16.06 10.43
CA CYS A 119 16.91 -15.67 11.81
C CYS A 119 16.82 -14.16 11.94
N GLU A 120 15.98 -13.68 12.85
CA GLU A 120 15.89 -12.28 13.23
C GLU A 120 16.18 -12.17 14.73
N SER A 121 17.29 -11.53 15.08
CA SER A 121 17.80 -11.44 16.45
C SER A 121 18.29 -10.02 16.70
N THR A 122 17.58 -9.27 17.55
CA THR A 122 17.97 -7.89 17.86
C THR A 122 19.05 -7.82 18.94
N VAL A 123 19.24 -8.88 19.74
CA VAL A 123 20.09 -8.84 20.95
C VAL A 123 21.13 -9.97 21.06
N GLN A 124 21.06 -11.05 20.28
CA GLN A 124 21.74 -12.31 20.64
C GLN A 124 22.84 -12.83 19.69
N ASP A 125 23.70 -13.69 20.25
CA ASP A 125 24.74 -14.45 19.56
C ASP A 125 24.15 -15.60 18.72
N LEU A 126 24.56 -15.71 17.46
CA LEU A 126 24.22 -16.82 16.55
C LEU A 126 25.04 -18.10 16.81
N ILE A 127 26.04 -18.08 17.71
CA ILE A 127 26.90 -19.23 17.99
C ILE A 127 26.13 -20.50 18.40
N PRO A 128 25.09 -20.47 19.26
CA PRO A 128 24.29 -21.65 19.58
C PRO A 128 23.64 -22.28 18.33
N LEU A 129 23.26 -21.47 17.34
CA LEU A 129 22.56 -21.90 16.12
C LEU A 129 23.47 -22.62 15.11
N ARG A 130 24.77 -22.78 15.39
CA ARG A 130 25.72 -23.44 14.48
C ARG A 130 25.38 -24.90 14.16
N PHE A 131 24.55 -25.58 14.96
CA PHE A 131 24.07 -26.94 14.66
C PHE A 131 22.99 -26.99 13.56
N LEU A 132 22.40 -25.85 13.20
CA LEU A 132 21.46 -25.72 12.07
C LEU A 132 22.17 -25.67 10.71
N LEU A 133 23.50 -25.60 10.69
CA LEU A 133 24.30 -25.45 9.47
C LEU A 133 24.69 -26.81 8.89
N HIS A 134 24.29 -27.06 7.64
CA HIS A 134 24.54 -28.30 6.92
C HIS A 134 24.46 -28.09 5.40
N SER A 135 25.08 -28.97 4.62
CA SER A 135 25.32 -28.78 3.18
C SER A 135 24.07 -28.82 2.28
N GLN A 136 22.89 -29.15 2.81
CA GLN A 136 21.62 -29.12 2.07
C GLN A 136 20.95 -27.75 2.07
N LEU A 137 21.33 -26.84 2.98
CA LEU A 137 20.79 -25.49 3.07
C LEU A 137 20.98 -24.72 1.75
N LYS A 138 19.91 -24.06 1.28
CA LYS A 138 19.85 -23.35 -0.03
C LYS A 138 19.62 -21.87 0.10
N THR A 139 18.84 -21.48 1.11
CA THR A 139 18.49 -20.09 1.41
C THR A 139 18.83 -19.84 2.87
N ILE A 140 19.55 -18.76 3.13
CA ILE A 140 19.75 -18.23 4.47
C ILE A 140 19.47 -16.72 4.48
N SER A 141 18.70 -16.26 5.46
CA SER A 141 18.37 -14.86 5.70
C SER A 141 18.63 -14.56 7.17
N LEU A 142 19.44 -13.55 7.48
CA LEU A 142 19.92 -13.29 8.83
C LEU A 142 19.87 -11.79 9.15
N SER A 143 19.15 -11.39 10.19
CA SER A 143 19.16 -10.04 10.75
C SER A 143 19.76 -10.08 12.16
N PHE A 144 20.90 -9.44 12.37
CA PHE A 144 21.63 -9.46 13.65
C PHE A 144 22.65 -8.31 13.79
N PRO A 145 22.92 -7.82 15.02
CA PRO A 145 23.96 -6.81 15.24
C PRO A 145 25.39 -7.37 14.99
N PRO A 146 26.31 -6.58 14.40
CA PRO A 146 27.65 -7.01 14.03
C PRO A 146 28.56 -7.24 15.25
N SER A 147 28.78 -8.50 15.59
CA SER A 147 29.69 -8.93 16.67
C SER A 147 30.74 -9.94 16.16
N VAL A 148 31.88 -10.05 16.86
CA VAL A 148 32.94 -11.03 16.53
C VAL A 148 32.40 -12.47 16.55
N THR A 149 31.50 -12.76 17.48
CA THR A 149 30.79 -14.03 17.63
C THR A 149 29.90 -14.33 16.41
N ASN A 150 29.11 -13.36 15.94
CA ASN A 150 28.26 -13.50 14.76
C ASN A 150 29.06 -13.54 13.44
N LEU A 151 30.18 -12.81 13.36
CA LEU A 151 31.13 -12.91 12.25
C LEU A 151 31.82 -14.29 12.18
N SER A 152 32.01 -14.97 13.31
CA SER A 152 32.47 -16.37 13.34
C SER A 152 31.43 -17.35 12.79
N PHE A 153 30.13 -17.05 12.96
CA PHE A 153 29.03 -17.82 12.38
C PHE A 153 28.99 -17.65 10.85
N LEU A 154 29.06 -16.41 10.36
CA LEU A 154 29.19 -16.14 8.92
C LEU A 154 30.42 -16.85 8.29
N SER A 155 31.55 -16.86 9.00
CA SER A 155 32.75 -17.58 8.56
C SER A 155 32.54 -19.10 8.48
N ALA A 156 31.66 -19.67 9.32
CA ALA A 156 31.31 -21.08 9.28
C ALA A 156 30.37 -21.43 8.10
N LEU A 157 29.45 -20.53 7.70
CA LEU A 157 28.58 -20.72 6.53
C LEU A 157 29.38 -20.99 5.25
N ALA A 158 30.45 -20.23 5.04
CA ALA A 158 31.35 -20.37 3.89
C ALA A 158 31.97 -21.77 3.76
N VAL A 159 32.13 -22.50 4.88
CA VAL A 159 32.74 -23.84 4.94
C VAL A 159 31.68 -24.95 4.95
N VAL A 160 30.61 -24.77 5.72
CA VAL A 160 29.61 -25.82 5.99
C VAL A 160 28.49 -25.86 4.94
N CYS A 161 28.17 -24.73 4.31
CA CYS A 161 27.02 -24.59 3.41
C CYS A 161 27.43 -24.18 1.97
N PRO A 162 28.34 -24.91 1.29
CA PRO A 162 28.90 -24.53 -0.02
C PRO A 162 27.89 -24.57 -1.20
N HIS A 163 26.65 -24.97 -0.93
CA HIS A 163 25.55 -25.05 -1.90
C HIS A 163 24.42 -24.04 -1.63
N LEU A 164 24.70 -22.99 -0.85
CA LEU A 164 23.82 -21.83 -0.74
C LEU A 164 23.65 -21.17 -2.11
N THR A 165 22.40 -20.80 -2.39
CA THR A 165 21.94 -20.17 -3.64
C THR A 165 21.35 -18.80 -3.40
N HIS A 166 20.80 -18.57 -2.21
CA HIS A 166 20.27 -17.30 -1.75
C HIS A 166 20.89 -17.00 -0.38
N VAL A 167 21.55 -15.85 -0.25
CA VAL A 167 22.11 -15.34 1.01
C VAL A 167 21.62 -13.91 1.18
N ASP A 168 21.09 -13.65 2.36
CA ASP A 168 20.53 -12.36 2.77
C ASP A 168 21.04 -12.04 4.19
N ILE A 169 21.62 -10.85 4.40
CA ILE A 169 22.28 -10.46 5.65
C ILE A 169 22.03 -8.97 5.96
N TRP A 170 21.37 -8.72 7.09
CA TRP A 170 21.09 -7.40 7.65
C TRP A 170 21.86 -7.20 8.96
N PHE A 171 22.53 -6.06 9.11
CA PHE A 171 23.37 -5.76 10.28
C PHE A 171 22.71 -4.79 11.29
N GLY A 172 21.39 -4.61 11.23
CA GLY A 172 20.61 -3.87 12.25
C GLY A 172 20.95 -2.38 12.41
N GLY A 173 21.65 -1.78 11.44
CA GLY A 173 22.01 -0.34 11.45
C GLY A 173 23.04 0.09 12.51
N ALA A 174 23.65 -0.84 13.24
CA ALA A 174 24.61 -0.55 14.32
C ALA A 174 26.04 -0.22 13.81
N ASP A 175 26.90 0.23 14.72
CA ASP A 175 28.28 0.67 14.40
C ASP A 175 29.12 -0.41 13.70
N TYR A 176 29.90 0.02 12.70
CA TYR A 176 30.60 -0.85 11.76
C TYR A 176 31.79 -1.60 12.39
N HIS A 177 31.73 -2.93 12.42
CA HIS A 177 32.86 -3.78 12.81
C HIS A 177 33.83 -4.02 11.61
N PRO A 178 35.14 -3.78 11.75
CA PRO A 178 36.07 -3.76 10.60
C PRO A 178 36.21 -5.11 9.88
N GLU A 179 35.98 -6.23 10.56
CA GLU A 179 36.09 -7.58 10.01
C GLU A 179 34.89 -8.00 9.12
N VAL A 180 33.80 -7.20 9.07
CA VAL A 180 32.66 -7.45 8.17
C VAL A 180 33.14 -7.57 6.71
N ALA A 181 34.06 -6.70 6.28
CA ALA A 181 34.63 -6.69 4.93
C ALA A 181 35.31 -8.01 4.55
N THR A 182 36.11 -8.58 5.46
CA THR A 182 36.94 -9.75 5.19
C THR A 182 36.14 -11.05 5.29
N VAL A 183 35.20 -11.12 6.23
CA VAL A 183 34.27 -12.26 6.37
C VAL A 183 33.33 -12.35 5.17
N ILE A 184 32.76 -11.23 4.71
CA ILE A 184 31.88 -11.22 3.54
C ILE A 184 32.67 -11.50 2.25
N SER A 185 33.90 -10.97 2.12
CA SER A 185 34.78 -11.37 1.00
C SER A 185 35.12 -12.86 1.02
N THR A 186 35.23 -13.49 2.19
CA THR A 186 35.48 -14.93 2.34
C THR A 186 34.24 -15.77 1.97
N LEU A 187 33.04 -15.35 2.40
CA LEU A 187 31.76 -15.91 1.96
C LEU A 187 31.62 -15.89 0.43
N VAL A 188 31.86 -14.72 -0.17
CA VAL A 188 31.78 -14.49 -1.62
C VAL A 188 32.77 -15.36 -2.40
N LEU A 189 33.99 -15.58 -1.89
CA LEU A 189 34.97 -16.47 -2.50
C LEU A 189 34.59 -17.96 -2.44
N ALA A 190 33.83 -18.36 -1.42
CA ALA A 190 33.42 -19.75 -1.20
C ALA A 190 32.10 -20.12 -1.94
N LEU A 191 31.08 -19.25 -1.87
CA LEU A 191 29.72 -19.54 -2.30
C LEU A 191 29.50 -19.36 -3.81
N LYS A 192 30.21 -20.14 -4.63
CA LYS A 192 30.15 -20.06 -6.11
C LYS A 192 28.83 -20.52 -6.73
N ALA A 193 27.95 -21.11 -5.92
CA ALA A 193 26.58 -21.49 -6.29
C ALA A 193 25.54 -20.36 -6.06
N LEU A 194 25.97 -19.21 -5.56
CA LEU A 194 25.09 -18.09 -5.21
C LEU A 194 24.45 -17.46 -6.46
N GLU A 195 23.13 -17.36 -6.43
CA GLU A 195 22.30 -16.73 -7.45
C GLU A 195 21.66 -15.43 -6.96
N TYR A 196 21.40 -15.31 -5.65
CA TYR A 196 20.88 -14.11 -4.99
C TYR A 196 21.76 -13.75 -3.79
N LEU A 197 22.18 -12.48 -3.72
CA LEU A 197 22.93 -11.92 -2.59
C LEU A 197 22.31 -10.59 -2.17
N GLU A 198 21.92 -10.50 -0.90
CA GLU A 198 21.42 -9.28 -0.26
C GLU A 198 22.27 -8.93 0.98
N LEU A 199 22.68 -7.67 1.09
CA LEU A 199 23.64 -7.20 2.10
C LEU A 199 23.35 -5.75 2.53
N ASP A 200 22.87 -5.55 3.76
CA ASP A 200 22.79 -4.21 4.38
C ASP A 200 24.07 -3.88 5.17
N ILE A 201 25.05 -3.27 4.51
CA ILE A 201 26.35 -2.93 5.09
C ILE A 201 26.58 -1.42 5.09
N GLY A 202 26.80 -0.82 6.27
CA GLY A 202 27.37 0.53 6.39
C GLY A 202 28.77 0.61 5.76
N ILE A 203 28.98 1.52 4.80
CA ILE A 203 30.26 1.63 4.08
C ILE A 203 31.41 1.91 5.06
N HIS A 204 32.37 0.99 5.13
CA HIS A 204 33.81 1.30 4.98
C HIS A 204 34.59 0.17 4.26
N THR A 205 33.90 -0.76 3.58
CA THR A 205 34.50 -1.93 2.91
C THR A 205 35.26 -1.53 1.62
N GLU A 206 36.57 -1.29 1.73
CA GLU A 206 37.41 -0.79 0.63
C GLU A 206 37.60 -1.73 -0.57
N ALA A 207 37.23 -3.01 -0.44
CA ALA A 207 37.09 -3.98 -1.52
C ALA A 207 36.09 -5.07 -1.08
N LEU A 208 35.16 -5.43 -1.96
CA LEU A 208 34.35 -6.64 -1.85
C LEU A 208 34.44 -7.39 -3.18
N ASN A 209 34.87 -8.64 -3.15
CA ASN A 209 35.17 -9.44 -4.36
C ASN A 209 33.91 -9.97 -5.08
N LEU A 210 32.80 -9.22 -5.04
CA LEU A 210 31.44 -9.64 -5.43
C LEU A 210 31.38 -10.25 -6.84
N GLY A 211 32.17 -9.73 -7.77
CA GLY A 211 32.17 -10.21 -9.15
C GLY A 211 32.97 -11.48 -9.44
N LEU A 212 33.48 -12.15 -8.40
CA LEU A 212 33.97 -13.52 -8.53
C LEU A 212 32.82 -14.56 -8.43
N LEU A 213 31.56 -14.10 -8.36
CA LEU A 213 30.35 -14.92 -8.33
C LEU A 213 29.80 -15.16 -9.76
N PRO A 214 30.04 -16.34 -10.38
CA PRO A 214 29.74 -16.55 -11.80
C PRO A 214 28.25 -16.83 -12.09
N ASN A 215 27.45 -17.09 -11.06
CA ASN A 215 26.04 -17.45 -11.15
C ASN A 215 25.10 -16.38 -10.59
N LEU A 216 25.64 -15.26 -10.11
CA LEU A 216 24.85 -14.21 -9.46
C LEU A 216 23.86 -13.60 -10.46
N LYS A 217 22.58 -13.84 -10.22
CA LYS A 217 21.45 -13.27 -10.96
C LYS A 217 20.96 -12.01 -10.29
N ALA A 218 20.94 -11.97 -8.95
CA ALA A 218 20.47 -10.85 -8.15
C ALA A 218 21.49 -10.40 -7.11
N LEU A 219 21.66 -9.08 -7.01
CA LEU A 219 22.56 -8.40 -6.06
C LEU A 219 21.83 -7.20 -5.46
N LEU A 220 21.39 -7.32 -4.21
CA LEU A 220 20.84 -6.25 -3.38
C LEU A 220 21.95 -5.77 -2.42
N LEU A 221 22.21 -4.46 -2.40
CA LEU A 221 23.22 -3.83 -1.54
C LEU A 221 22.62 -2.59 -0.86
N SER A 222 22.71 -2.40 0.46
CA SER A 222 22.26 -1.10 0.98
C SER A 222 23.14 0.05 0.51
N ARG A 223 24.42 -0.21 0.20
CA ARG A 223 25.40 0.77 -0.31
C ARG A 223 26.38 0.15 -1.33
N LEU A 224 26.76 0.89 -2.38
CA LEU A 224 27.80 0.43 -3.34
C LEU A 224 29.22 0.53 -2.74
N PRO A 225 30.07 -0.52 -2.82
CA PRO A 225 31.47 -0.44 -2.40
C PRO A 225 32.32 0.46 -3.32
N THR A 226 33.38 1.06 -2.77
CA THR A 226 34.17 2.11 -3.44
C THR A 226 35.14 1.62 -4.50
N LYS A 227 35.51 0.32 -4.45
CA LYS A 227 36.26 -0.36 -5.51
C LYS A 227 35.47 -1.58 -5.98
N LEU A 228 34.95 -1.51 -7.20
CA LEU A 228 34.67 -2.66 -8.04
C LEU A 228 35.69 -2.64 -9.19
N GLU A 229 36.28 -3.80 -9.47
CA GLU A 229 37.11 -4.00 -10.66
C GLU A 229 36.20 -4.17 -11.91
N ALA A 230 36.77 -4.15 -13.11
CA ALA A 230 35.99 -4.19 -14.35
C ALA A 230 35.62 -5.63 -14.78
N GLY A 231 34.47 -5.81 -15.44
CA GLY A 231 34.03 -7.10 -16.01
C GLY A 231 33.35 -8.07 -15.05
N LEU A 232 32.71 -7.57 -13.98
CA LEU A 232 32.46 -8.37 -12.77
C LEU A 232 31.15 -9.19 -12.70
N PHE A 233 30.16 -9.09 -13.58
CA PHE A 233 28.91 -9.86 -13.40
C PHE A 233 28.30 -10.44 -14.70
N PRO A 234 28.70 -11.64 -15.14
CA PRO A 234 28.32 -12.21 -16.44
C PRO A 234 26.89 -12.77 -16.51
N ARG A 235 26.13 -12.72 -15.41
CA ARG A 235 24.75 -13.24 -15.28
C ARG A 235 23.83 -12.35 -14.47
N LEU A 236 24.30 -11.18 -14.03
CA LEU A 236 23.51 -10.28 -13.20
C LEU A 236 22.39 -9.70 -14.06
N GLN A 237 21.20 -10.21 -13.78
CA GLN A 237 19.96 -9.71 -14.30
C GLN A 237 19.47 -8.62 -13.36
N ASP A 238 19.60 -8.81 -12.05
CA ASP A 238 18.90 -8.11 -10.99
C ASP A 238 19.82 -7.33 -10.03
N LEU A 239 20.38 -6.20 -10.47
CA LEU A 239 21.07 -5.23 -9.62
C LEU A 239 20.08 -4.37 -8.82
N THR A 240 20.27 -4.26 -7.52
CA THR A 240 19.58 -3.34 -6.60
C THR A 240 20.56 -2.78 -5.57
N ILE A 241 20.47 -1.49 -5.28
CA ILE A 241 21.31 -0.75 -4.35
C ILE A 241 20.41 0.30 -3.68
N HIS A 242 20.54 0.55 -2.38
CA HIS A 242 19.70 1.56 -1.69
C HIS A 242 20.41 2.91 -1.45
N ARG A 243 21.74 3.00 -1.56
CA ARG A 243 22.55 4.24 -1.44
C ARG A 243 23.84 4.21 -2.31
N VAL A 244 23.92 5.00 -3.38
CA VAL A 244 25.04 5.12 -4.34
C VAL A 244 24.95 6.44 -5.12
N GLY A 245 26.08 7.08 -5.44
CA GLY A 245 26.07 8.33 -6.24
C GLY A 245 26.19 8.08 -7.75
N VAL A 246 25.65 9.00 -8.57
CA VAL A 246 25.68 8.96 -10.06
C VAL A 246 27.02 8.53 -10.65
N VAL A 247 28.12 9.17 -10.20
CA VAL A 247 29.47 8.90 -10.71
C VAL A 247 29.94 7.48 -10.38
N ALA A 248 29.52 6.91 -9.25
CA ALA A 248 29.90 5.55 -8.85
C ALA A 248 29.15 4.50 -9.68
N ILE A 249 27.88 4.75 -10.00
CA ILE A 249 27.09 3.83 -10.79
C ILE A 249 27.31 3.96 -12.30
N LEU A 250 27.61 5.16 -12.81
CA LEU A 250 28.15 5.32 -14.16
C LEU A 250 29.46 4.56 -14.34
N LYS A 251 30.35 4.56 -13.32
CA LYS A 251 31.58 3.75 -13.37
C LYS A 251 31.28 2.25 -13.44
N LEU A 252 30.34 1.73 -12.65
CA LEU A 252 29.96 0.31 -12.73
C LEU A 252 29.35 -0.03 -14.10
N ILE A 253 28.36 0.73 -14.57
CA ILE A 253 27.64 0.48 -15.82
C ILE A 253 28.55 0.63 -17.06
N CYS A 254 29.46 1.61 -17.07
CA CYS A 254 30.40 1.80 -18.18
C CYS A 254 31.66 0.91 -18.13
N SER A 255 31.93 0.20 -17.02
CA SER A 255 33.06 -0.75 -16.91
C SER A 255 32.66 -2.22 -17.00
N ALA A 256 31.37 -2.52 -16.86
CA ALA A 256 30.82 -3.86 -17.03
C ALA A 256 30.26 -4.03 -18.45
N VAL A 257 31.14 -4.51 -19.34
CA VAL A 257 30.76 -5.01 -20.68
C VAL A 257 29.79 -6.19 -20.53
N ASP A 258 28.85 -6.34 -21.46
CA ASP A 258 27.86 -7.42 -21.54
C ASP A 258 26.84 -7.52 -20.39
N LEU A 259 26.53 -6.40 -19.71
CA LEU A 259 25.40 -6.32 -18.77
C LEU A 259 24.04 -6.49 -19.48
N GLU A 260 23.51 -7.71 -19.49
CA GLU A 260 22.09 -8.00 -19.79
C GLU A 260 21.17 -7.70 -18.59
N LEU A 261 21.35 -6.55 -17.95
CA LEU A 261 20.59 -6.17 -16.75
C LEU A 261 19.10 -6.04 -17.07
N VAL A 262 18.35 -7.07 -16.72
CA VAL A 262 16.89 -7.05 -16.64
C VAL A 262 16.46 -6.01 -15.61
N LYS A 263 17.21 -5.86 -14.52
CA LYS A 263 16.83 -5.30 -13.23
C LYS A 263 17.99 -4.47 -12.69
N ILE A 264 17.78 -3.16 -12.59
CA ILE A 264 18.77 -2.10 -12.32
C ILE A 264 18.17 -1.22 -11.24
N SER A 265 18.71 -1.14 -10.04
CA SER A 265 18.13 -0.33 -8.98
C SER A 265 19.19 0.22 -8.04
N LEU A 266 19.31 1.52 -7.80
CA LEU A 266 20.64 2.15 -7.58
C LEU A 266 20.67 3.45 -6.71
N GLY A 267 20.33 3.38 -5.43
CA GLY A 267 19.95 4.52 -4.57
C GLY A 267 20.71 5.85 -4.58
N LEU A 268 20.49 6.78 -5.52
CA LEU A 268 21.03 8.16 -5.51
C LEU A 268 21.16 8.88 -4.16
N PHE A 269 22.34 8.67 -3.59
CA PHE A 269 22.86 9.33 -2.41
C PHE A 269 24.29 9.78 -2.73
N PRO A 270 24.58 11.10 -2.68
CA PRO A 270 23.67 12.19 -2.32
C PRO A 270 22.61 12.52 -3.39
N ALA A 271 21.69 13.41 -3.03
CA ALA A 271 20.69 14.01 -3.91
C ALA A 271 21.33 14.53 -5.21
N THR A 272 20.64 14.30 -6.33
CA THR A 272 21.23 14.39 -7.67
C THR A 272 20.61 15.54 -8.47
N THR A 273 21.46 16.27 -9.17
CA THR A 273 21.07 17.46 -9.96
C THR A 273 20.56 17.11 -11.36
N SER A 274 19.91 18.05 -12.03
CA SER A 274 19.41 17.89 -13.40
C SER A 274 20.50 17.50 -14.42
N PRO A 275 21.68 18.15 -14.46
CA PRO A 275 22.74 17.72 -15.38
C PRO A 275 23.34 16.34 -15.02
N GLN A 276 23.44 15.99 -13.73
CA GLN A 276 23.89 14.64 -13.32
C GLN A 276 22.86 13.56 -13.70
N MET A 277 21.58 13.88 -13.58
CA MET A 277 20.50 13.01 -13.99
C MET A 277 20.51 12.83 -15.52
N ALA A 278 20.62 13.92 -16.29
CA ALA A 278 20.77 13.88 -17.74
C ALA A 278 22.05 13.15 -18.20
N GLU A 279 23.14 13.23 -17.42
CA GLU A 279 24.34 12.41 -17.62
C GLU A 279 24.05 10.92 -17.42
N LEU A 280 23.25 10.56 -16.41
CA LEU A 280 22.86 9.17 -16.15
C LEU A 280 21.84 8.63 -17.16
N MET A 281 20.88 9.44 -17.65
CA MET A 281 20.04 9.10 -18.82
C MET A 281 20.91 8.72 -20.02
N ARG A 282 21.90 9.57 -20.31
CA ARG A 282 22.80 9.47 -21.46
C ARG A 282 23.79 8.31 -21.32
N GLY A 283 24.24 8.02 -20.09
CA GLY A 283 25.08 6.87 -19.77
C GLY A 283 24.34 5.53 -19.87
N LEU A 284 23.09 5.47 -19.42
CA LEU A 284 22.25 4.28 -19.64
C LEU A 284 21.96 4.08 -21.13
N LYS A 285 21.68 5.16 -21.86
CA LYS A 285 21.46 5.13 -23.32
C LYS A 285 22.72 4.74 -24.10
N SER A 286 23.92 5.09 -23.62
CA SER A 286 25.16 4.73 -24.31
C SER A 286 25.56 3.26 -24.16
N VAL A 287 25.04 2.55 -23.15
CA VAL A 287 25.26 1.10 -22.97
C VAL A 287 24.20 0.30 -23.73
N ALA A 288 24.53 -0.11 -24.95
CA ALA A 288 23.61 -0.79 -25.87
C ALA A 288 23.04 -2.14 -25.38
N SER A 289 23.70 -2.82 -24.42
CA SER A 289 23.16 -4.06 -23.82
C SER A 289 21.89 -3.79 -22.99
N LEU A 290 21.72 -2.57 -22.49
CA LEU A 290 20.50 -2.10 -21.81
C LEU A 290 19.32 -1.90 -22.79
N THR A 291 19.36 -2.46 -24.00
CA THR A 291 18.16 -2.64 -24.83
C THR A 291 17.33 -3.85 -24.41
N SER A 292 17.96 -4.91 -23.86
CA SER A 292 17.27 -6.05 -23.21
C SER A 292 16.79 -5.74 -21.80
N LEU A 293 17.13 -4.55 -21.32
CA LEU A 293 16.73 -3.99 -20.05
C LEU A 293 15.29 -4.30 -19.75
N LYS A 294 15.00 -4.49 -18.48
CA LYS A 294 13.64 -4.57 -17.97
C LYS A 294 13.47 -3.64 -16.78
N THR A 295 14.41 -2.69 -16.59
CA THR A 295 14.47 -1.83 -15.42
C THR A 295 15.30 -0.60 -15.55
N LEU A 296 14.74 0.50 -15.09
CA LEU A 296 15.42 1.69 -14.67
C LEU A 296 15.04 1.98 -13.17
N THR A 297 15.95 1.78 -12.22
CA THR A 297 15.88 2.23 -10.80
C THR A 297 17.29 2.79 -10.35
N LEU A 298 17.34 3.76 -9.42
CA LEU A 298 18.40 4.51 -8.69
C LEU A 298 17.96 4.80 -7.18
N ARG A 299 17.92 6.03 -6.56
CA ARG A 299 17.05 6.58 -5.41
C ARG A 299 17.55 7.78 -4.56
N PRO A 300 16.85 8.94 -4.45
CA PRO A 300 17.02 9.88 -3.37
C PRO A 300 16.73 9.19 -2.04
N SER A 301 17.81 8.78 -1.39
CA SER A 301 17.81 8.09 -0.11
C SER A 301 17.01 8.91 0.91
N PRO A 302 16.19 8.29 1.77
CA PRO A 302 15.36 9.00 2.78
C PRO A 302 16.15 9.92 3.75
N SER A 303 17.48 9.87 3.72
CA SER A 303 18.38 10.69 4.52
C SER A 303 18.71 12.08 3.95
N ASP A 304 18.40 12.37 2.68
CA ASP A 304 18.98 13.52 1.96
C ASP A 304 17.99 14.67 1.68
N VAL A 305 17.03 14.85 2.60
CA VAL A 305 15.76 15.54 2.34
C VAL A 305 15.88 17.03 1.94
N ASN A 306 16.95 17.70 2.36
CA ASN A 306 16.94 19.16 2.49
C ASN A 306 17.85 19.95 1.52
N THR A 307 18.39 19.34 0.46
CA THR A 307 19.26 20.03 -0.51
C THR A 307 18.47 20.66 -1.68
N VAL A 308 18.15 21.94 -1.52
CA VAL A 308 17.43 22.74 -2.53
C VAL A 308 18.38 23.22 -3.65
N LEU A 309 18.05 22.85 -4.89
CA LEU A 309 18.53 23.49 -6.12
C LEU A 309 17.32 23.74 -7.02
N ALA A 310 17.25 24.85 -7.76
CA ALA A 310 16.06 25.20 -8.57
C ALA A 310 16.14 24.58 -9.98
N ASP A 311 16.37 23.28 -10.06
CA ASP A 311 16.97 22.63 -11.24
C ASP A 311 15.96 21.79 -12.04
N VAL A 312 15.08 22.51 -12.75
CA VAL A 312 14.13 22.00 -13.76
C VAL A 312 14.82 20.96 -14.65
N MET A 313 14.21 19.79 -14.85
CA MET A 313 14.61 18.90 -15.93
C MET A 313 13.89 19.21 -17.23
N THR A 314 14.72 19.44 -18.24
CA THR A 314 14.29 19.69 -19.60
C THR A 314 13.70 18.44 -20.24
N ALA A 315 12.71 18.62 -21.11
CA ALA A 315 12.14 17.58 -21.97
C ALA A 315 13.16 16.76 -22.80
N ASP A 316 14.41 17.19 -22.89
CA ASP A 316 15.45 16.58 -23.72
C ASP A 316 16.14 15.40 -23.04
N ALA A 317 16.53 15.54 -21.76
CA ALA A 317 17.02 14.41 -20.94
C ALA A 317 16.02 13.26 -20.91
N LEU A 318 14.76 13.61 -21.16
CA LEU A 318 13.55 12.84 -20.99
C LEU A 318 13.17 12.13 -22.30
N ARG A 319 13.39 12.83 -23.41
CA ARG A 319 13.48 12.25 -24.76
C ARG A 319 14.55 11.19 -24.90
N GLU A 320 15.63 11.21 -24.12
CA GLU A 320 16.68 10.17 -24.21
C GLU A 320 16.15 8.76 -23.93
N LEU A 321 15.19 8.62 -23.00
CA LEU A 321 14.61 7.33 -22.68
C LEU A 321 13.78 6.72 -23.82
N SER A 322 13.24 7.51 -24.76
CA SER A 322 12.41 7.02 -25.88
C SER A 322 13.06 5.85 -26.65
N PHE A 323 14.38 5.79 -26.60
CA PHE A 323 15.24 4.72 -27.08
C PHE A 323 14.84 3.30 -26.60
N PHE A 324 14.54 3.13 -25.31
CA PHE A 324 14.30 1.80 -24.75
C PHE A 324 12.83 1.40 -24.96
N CYS A 325 12.54 0.61 -26.01
CA CYS A 325 11.18 0.29 -26.45
C CYS A 325 10.73 -1.18 -26.17
N ARG A 326 11.42 -1.89 -25.27
CA ARG A 326 11.53 -3.38 -25.21
C ARG A 326 10.84 -4.18 -24.07
N LEU A 327 10.85 -3.58 -22.90
CA LEU A 327 10.62 -3.95 -21.50
C LEU A 327 9.10 -4.07 -20.95
N THR A 328 8.65 -3.49 -19.77
CA THR A 328 7.29 -3.44 -18.98
C THR A 328 6.78 -2.43 -17.79
N THR A 329 7.43 -1.38 -17.17
CA THR A 329 7.22 -0.51 -15.92
C THR A 329 8.14 0.79 -15.91
N ILE A 330 7.93 1.84 -15.09
CA ILE A 330 8.76 3.04 -14.84
C ILE A 330 8.56 3.71 -13.46
N CYS A 331 9.68 4.02 -12.76
CA CYS A 331 9.80 4.50 -11.37
C CYS A 331 10.99 5.47 -11.08
N ILE A 332 10.77 6.75 -10.71
CA ILE A 332 11.70 7.86 -10.27
C ILE A 332 10.84 9.02 -9.85
N GLU A 333 11.39 9.84 -8.98
CA GLU A 333 10.72 10.82 -8.19
C GLU A 333 11.85 11.73 -7.63
N TRP A 334 12.22 12.81 -8.33
CA TRP A 334 13.54 13.49 -8.15
C TRP A 334 13.75 14.51 -7.03
N SER A 335 14.01 15.78 -7.33
CA SER A 335 13.96 16.88 -6.33
C SER A 335 13.42 18.19 -6.96
N PHE A 336 13.50 18.27 -8.30
CA PHE A 336 13.09 19.35 -9.21
C PHE A 336 12.96 18.74 -10.64
N GLY A 337 12.20 19.31 -11.61
CA GLY A 337 11.59 18.54 -12.72
C GLY A 337 10.95 19.29 -13.91
N THR A 338 9.76 18.93 -14.38
CA THR A 338 9.47 18.71 -15.80
C THR A 338 8.70 19.80 -16.54
N ASP A 339 9.42 20.71 -17.22
CA ASP A 339 8.85 21.68 -18.16
C ASP A 339 8.29 21.01 -19.43
N LEU A 340 7.05 20.48 -19.33
CA LEU A 340 6.49 19.54 -20.29
C LEU A 340 4.96 19.67 -20.42
N ASP A 341 4.44 19.54 -21.64
CA ASP A 341 3.12 20.02 -22.07
C ASP A 341 2.25 18.96 -22.76
N ASP A 342 1.08 19.32 -23.29
CA ASP A 342 0.24 18.43 -24.11
C ASP A 342 0.94 17.80 -25.34
N LYS A 343 2.03 18.38 -25.88
CA LYS A 343 2.50 18.07 -27.25
C LYS A 343 3.87 17.43 -27.36
N THR A 344 4.83 17.73 -26.49
CA THR A 344 6.21 17.18 -26.42
C THR A 344 6.29 15.65 -26.18
N PHE A 345 5.19 14.98 -26.44
CA PHE A 345 4.48 14.38 -25.34
C PHE A 345 3.43 13.42 -25.85
N GLU A 346 2.50 13.90 -26.68
CA GLU A 346 1.87 13.09 -27.73
C GLU A 346 2.95 12.43 -28.65
N VAL A 347 4.24 12.73 -28.41
CA VAL A 347 5.47 12.13 -28.98
C VAL A 347 6.11 11.03 -28.13
N LEU A 348 6.23 11.12 -26.79
CA LEU A 348 6.82 9.98 -26.03
C LEU A 348 5.77 8.99 -25.54
N THR A 349 4.51 9.42 -25.46
CA THR A 349 3.36 8.57 -25.81
C THR A 349 3.60 7.85 -27.16
N ALA A 350 3.99 8.53 -28.22
CA ALA A 350 4.33 7.86 -29.47
C ALA A 350 5.75 7.22 -29.50
N SER A 351 6.35 6.85 -28.36
CA SER A 351 7.75 6.32 -28.33
C SER A 351 7.94 4.97 -27.66
N TRP A 352 7.87 4.90 -26.34
CA TRP A 352 8.18 3.65 -25.63
C TRP A 352 7.06 2.65 -25.93
N THR A 353 7.18 1.86 -27.00
CA THR A 353 6.00 1.15 -27.50
C THR A 353 5.38 0.23 -26.50
N GLN A 354 5.95 0.00 -25.30
CA GLN A 354 5.19 -0.29 -24.09
C GLN A 354 5.98 0.24 -22.69
N LEU A 355 5.96 0.18 -21.25
CA LEU A 355 5.25 0.10 -19.81
C LEU A 355 3.84 -0.33 -19.23
N ALA A 356 3.80 -0.86 -17.99
CA ALA A 356 2.57 -0.99 -17.19
C ALA A 356 2.50 -0.29 -15.83
N ASN A 357 3.61 0.02 -15.16
CA ASN A 357 3.68 0.41 -13.72
C ASN A 357 4.40 1.78 -13.69
N LEU A 358 3.78 2.97 -13.56
CA LEU A 358 4.33 4.22 -14.11
C LEU A 358 4.28 5.49 -13.21
N GLN A 359 5.33 5.76 -12.43
CA GLN A 359 5.31 6.76 -11.36
C GLN A 359 6.42 7.81 -11.36
N LEU A 360 6.10 9.10 -11.62
CA LEU A 360 6.90 10.29 -11.32
C LEU A 360 6.08 11.10 -10.31
N VAL A 361 6.40 11.13 -9.00
CA VAL A 361 5.43 11.63 -7.98
C VAL A 361 5.35 13.15 -7.80
N HIS A 362 5.87 13.84 -8.78
CA HIS A 362 7.04 14.60 -8.45
C HIS A 362 6.74 16.09 -8.11
N LYS A 363 7.57 16.70 -7.26
CA LYS A 363 7.40 17.86 -6.35
C LYS A 363 6.31 18.86 -6.81
N ARG A 364 6.32 19.55 -7.98
CA ARG A 364 5.46 20.76 -8.28
C ARG A 364 3.91 20.71 -8.37
N THR A 365 3.32 21.96 -8.37
CA THR A 365 2.02 22.70 -8.52
C THR A 365 1.95 23.69 -9.76
N ASP A 366 2.66 23.52 -10.89
CA ASP A 366 2.58 24.36 -12.14
C ASP A 366 2.37 23.69 -13.57
N THR A 367 1.17 23.46 -14.16
CA THR A 367 0.89 22.30 -15.09
C THR A 367 0.48 22.62 -16.50
N ASN A 368 1.47 22.77 -17.38
CA ASN A 368 1.41 23.11 -18.82
C ASN A 368 0.62 22.15 -19.74
N LEU A 369 -0.26 21.35 -19.17
CA LEU A 369 -1.00 20.24 -19.73
C LEU A 369 -2.51 20.62 -19.71
N THR A 370 -3.44 19.93 -20.41
CA THR A 370 -4.91 20.30 -20.43
C THR A 370 -6.02 19.25 -20.14
N LEU A 371 -6.91 18.84 -21.07
CA LEU A 371 -8.02 17.86 -20.78
C LEU A 371 -8.66 17.22 -22.05
N LYS A 372 -8.20 17.44 -23.28
CA LYS A 372 -8.64 16.69 -24.48
C LYS A 372 -7.70 15.52 -24.84
N SER A 373 -6.88 15.04 -23.88
CA SER A 373 -5.94 13.92 -24.10
C SER A 373 -5.57 12.93 -22.92
N LEU A 374 -6.49 12.51 -22.02
CA LEU A 374 -6.74 11.04 -21.81
C LEU A 374 -7.58 10.49 -22.97
N LEU A 375 -7.42 11.20 -24.07
CA LEU A 375 -7.23 10.74 -25.41
C LEU A 375 -5.73 10.94 -25.87
N ALA A 376 -4.64 10.71 -25.11
CA ALA A 376 -3.19 10.69 -25.53
C ALA A 376 -2.33 9.49 -25.05
N LEU A 377 -1.96 9.29 -23.77
CA LEU A 377 -1.46 7.98 -23.25
C LEU A 377 -2.53 6.97 -23.58
N ALA A 378 -3.65 7.09 -22.89
CA ALA A 378 -4.97 7.02 -23.44
C ALA A 378 -5.02 6.73 -24.95
N ARG A 379 -4.76 7.71 -25.84
CA ARG A 379 -4.91 7.56 -27.32
C ARG A 379 -4.24 6.40 -27.92
N ASN A 380 -3.30 5.73 -27.26
CA ASN A 380 -3.33 4.30 -27.46
C ASN A 380 -2.82 3.40 -26.27
N CYS A 381 -3.60 3.25 -25.17
CA CYS A 381 -3.29 2.79 -23.78
C CYS A 381 -3.21 1.32 -23.16
N PRO A 382 -3.12 0.14 -23.82
CA PRO A 382 -3.81 -1.04 -23.28
C PRO A 382 -3.14 -2.00 -22.27
N ARG A 383 -2.24 -1.54 -21.39
CA ARG A 383 -1.82 -2.32 -20.19
C ARG A 383 -1.28 -1.59 -18.95
N LEU A 384 -1.71 -0.37 -18.70
CA LEU A 384 -1.25 0.51 -17.64
C LEU A 384 -1.83 0.02 -16.35
N GLN A 385 -1.34 -1.08 -15.79
CA GLN A 385 -1.93 -1.53 -14.55
C GLN A 385 -1.56 -0.65 -13.35
N TYR A 386 -0.54 0.19 -13.45
CA TYR A 386 -0.35 1.27 -12.50
C TYR A 386 0.23 2.54 -13.25
N LEU A 387 -0.36 3.75 -13.14
CA LEU A 387 0.03 5.13 -13.53
C LEU A 387 -0.03 6.08 -12.33
N GLY A 388 0.86 7.08 -12.23
CA GLY A 388 0.47 8.28 -11.50
C GLY A 388 1.38 9.48 -11.49
N LEU A 389 0.65 10.57 -11.35
CA LEU A 389 0.68 11.85 -12.01
C LEU A 389 0.00 12.84 -11.12
N LYS A 390 0.17 14.08 -11.51
CA LYS A 390 -0.74 15.11 -11.16
C LYS A 390 -1.12 15.90 -12.42
N ILE A 391 -2.37 16.34 -12.44
CA ILE A 391 -3.14 17.14 -13.38
C ILE A 391 -3.98 18.16 -12.52
N ASP A 392 -4.86 18.97 -13.10
CA ASP A 392 -5.62 20.11 -12.53
C ASP A 392 -7.00 20.19 -13.22
N ALA A 393 -8.03 20.76 -12.58
CA ALA A 393 -9.47 20.62 -12.86
C ALA A 393 -10.32 21.89 -13.03
N ARG A 394 -9.84 22.85 -13.80
CA ARG A 394 -10.64 24.04 -14.13
C ARG A 394 -11.86 23.73 -15.01
N GLU A 395 -11.64 23.32 -16.25
CA GLU A 395 -12.64 23.33 -17.33
C GLU A 395 -13.05 21.91 -17.77
N VAL A 396 -14.34 21.66 -17.97
CA VAL A 396 -14.79 20.32 -18.37
C VAL A 396 -14.96 20.28 -19.89
N PRO A 397 -14.01 19.73 -20.69
CA PRO A 397 -14.32 19.39 -22.07
C PRO A 397 -15.41 18.32 -22.11
N GLU A 398 -16.09 18.27 -23.25
CA GLU A 398 -17.26 17.41 -23.44
C GLU A 398 -16.92 15.91 -23.27
N PRO A 399 -17.83 15.10 -22.69
CA PRO A 399 -17.60 13.67 -22.49
C PRO A 399 -17.31 12.99 -23.83
N PRO A 400 -16.13 12.35 -24.00
CA PRO A 400 -15.59 12.12 -25.32
C PRO A 400 -16.14 10.82 -25.91
N CYS A 401 -16.65 10.89 -27.13
CA CYS A 401 -17.36 9.78 -27.79
C CYS A 401 -16.39 8.76 -28.41
N VAL A 402 -15.60 8.08 -27.57
CA VAL A 402 -14.45 7.30 -28.06
C VAL A 402 -14.06 6.16 -27.12
N ALA A 403 -13.32 5.17 -27.66
CA ALA A 403 -13.13 3.82 -27.08
C ALA A 403 -12.49 3.82 -25.66
N PRO A 404 -13.33 3.85 -24.62
CA PRO A 404 -12.92 3.99 -23.22
C PRO A 404 -12.23 2.70 -22.79
N GLN A 405 -11.11 2.73 -22.04
CA GLN A 405 -9.87 2.08 -22.51
C GLN A 405 -9.30 0.72 -21.97
N ARG A 406 -9.55 0.14 -20.77
CA ARG A 406 -9.27 -1.32 -20.42
C ARG A 406 -7.87 -1.50 -19.87
N THR A 407 -7.23 -0.38 -19.63
CA THR A 407 -6.68 -0.08 -18.32
C THR A 407 -7.54 1.01 -17.68
N LEU A 408 -7.52 1.41 -16.41
CA LEU A 408 -7.04 0.86 -15.10
C LEU A 408 -8.11 1.06 -13.97
N LYS A 409 -7.91 0.54 -12.73
CA LYS A 409 -8.79 0.10 -11.60
C LYS A 409 -8.54 0.92 -10.36
N SER A 410 -7.28 1.01 -10.00
CA SER A 410 -6.92 1.75 -8.83
C SER A 410 -6.71 3.17 -9.38
N MET A 411 -6.71 4.17 -8.53
CA MET A 411 -6.17 5.46 -8.88
C MET A 411 -5.45 6.16 -7.70
N GLN A 412 -4.22 6.67 -7.93
CA GLN A 412 -3.18 7.16 -7.00
C GLN A 412 -2.33 8.42 -7.60
N VAL A 413 -2.24 9.84 -7.55
CA VAL A 413 -2.40 11.35 -7.02
C VAL A 413 -1.40 12.10 -6.10
N ALA A 414 -0.89 13.24 -6.61
CA ALA A 414 0.06 14.02 -5.86
C ALA A 414 -0.07 15.59 -5.72
N SER A 415 -1.16 16.31 -6.14
CA SER A 415 -1.60 17.61 -5.50
C SER A 415 -2.72 18.45 -6.20
N SER A 416 -3.92 17.94 -6.45
CA SER A 416 -4.62 18.23 -7.72
C SER A 416 -6.00 18.97 -7.78
N PRO A 417 -6.14 20.08 -8.54
CA PRO A 417 -7.18 21.11 -8.30
C PRO A 417 -8.54 21.13 -9.07
N ILE A 418 -9.72 20.88 -8.45
CA ILE A 418 -11.09 20.79 -9.07
C ILE A 418 -12.28 21.80 -8.93
N GLN A 419 -12.90 22.13 -10.07
CA GLN A 419 -14.16 22.87 -10.12
C GLN A 419 -15.45 22.06 -9.86
N SER A 420 -15.67 20.83 -10.36
CA SER A 420 -17.00 20.15 -10.23
C SER A 420 -17.01 18.60 -10.27
N ALA A 421 -17.29 17.96 -9.12
CA ALA A 421 -17.22 16.49 -8.96
C ALA A 421 -18.16 15.72 -9.91
N PRO A 422 -19.45 16.07 -10.03
CA PRO A 422 -20.37 15.32 -10.88
C PRO A 422 -19.97 15.35 -12.37
N LYS A 423 -19.43 16.49 -12.84
CA LYS A 423 -18.93 16.61 -14.23
C LYS A 423 -17.72 15.71 -14.48
N VAL A 424 -16.94 15.47 -13.44
CA VAL A 424 -15.73 14.63 -13.42
C VAL A 424 -16.12 13.17 -13.31
N ALA A 425 -16.86 12.74 -12.27
CA ALA A 425 -17.41 11.38 -12.18
C ALA A 425 -18.15 10.95 -13.46
N GLY A 426 -18.85 11.88 -14.10
CA GLY A 426 -19.48 11.69 -15.40
C GLY A 426 -18.50 11.46 -16.56
N TYR A 427 -17.37 12.17 -16.63
CA TYR A 427 -16.38 12.03 -17.70
C TYR A 427 -15.42 10.86 -17.41
N LEU A 428 -15.02 10.68 -16.14
CA LEU A 428 -14.39 9.47 -15.57
C LEU A 428 -15.11 8.22 -16.05
N SER A 429 -16.34 7.98 -15.61
CA SER A 429 -17.19 6.85 -16.02
C SER A 429 -17.38 6.74 -17.55
N GLY A 430 -17.22 7.88 -18.24
CA GLY A 430 -17.06 7.97 -19.69
C GLY A 430 -15.87 7.16 -20.17
N ILE A 431 -14.65 7.48 -19.74
CA ILE A 431 -13.42 6.88 -20.26
C ILE A 431 -12.76 5.72 -19.43
N PHE A 432 -13.08 5.53 -18.14
CA PHE A 432 -13.05 4.25 -17.36
C PHE A 432 -14.18 4.12 -16.29
N PRO A 433 -14.69 2.93 -15.91
CA PRO A 433 -15.80 2.85 -14.93
C PRO A 433 -15.85 1.61 -14.00
N ASP A 434 -14.76 0.91 -13.71
CA ASP A 434 -14.71 -0.20 -12.74
C ASP A 434 -13.78 0.09 -11.56
N VAL A 435 -13.36 1.35 -11.40
CA VAL A 435 -12.25 1.71 -10.53
C VAL A 435 -12.61 1.45 -9.07
N GLU A 436 -11.76 0.64 -8.44
CA GLU A 436 -11.94 -0.02 -7.15
C GLU A 436 -11.36 0.81 -6.00
N HIS A 437 -10.31 1.58 -6.29
CA HIS A 437 -9.70 2.51 -5.35
C HIS A 437 -9.47 3.82 -6.07
N ILE A 438 -9.84 4.93 -5.45
CA ILE A 438 -9.22 6.21 -5.72
C ILE A 438 -8.85 6.74 -4.32
N SER A 439 -7.58 7.06 -4.11
CA SER A 439 -6.94 6.47 -2.94
C SER A 439 -6.02 7.40 -2.13
N SER A 440 -5.62 6.89 -0.93
CA SER A 440 -5.14 7.71 0.20
C SER A 440 -4.27 7.15 1.37
N VAL A 441 -2.95 7.46 1.47
CA VAL A 441 -1.95 7.17 2.56
C VAL A 441 -0.64 8.08 2.34
N PRO A 442 0.42 8.13 3.21
CA PRO A 442 1.89 8.42 2.95
C PRO A 442 2.85 9.52 2.27
N SER A 443 2.70 10.87 2.10
CA SER A 443 3.73 11.97 2.41
C SER A 443 3.57 12.84 3.73
N GLU A 444 4.50 12.91 4.68
CA GLU A 444 4.30 13.10 6.14
C GLU A 444 4.09 14.57 6.34
N GLY A 445 2.84 14.94 6.26
CA GLY A 445 2.60 16.24 5.78
C GLY A 445 1.28 16.31 5.11
N PRO A 446 0.90 17.55 4.79
CA PRO A 446 -0.08 18.03 5.73
C PRO A 446 -1.50 18.03 5.15
N PHE A 447 -2.12 16.88 4.80
CA PHE A 447 -3.13 16.84 3.73
C PHE A 447 -4.06 15.57 3.58
N GLN A 448 -5.36 15.71 3.21
CA GLN A 448 -6.54 14.76 3.13
C GLN A 448 -7.00 14.59 1.68
N GLN A 449 -7.74 13.54 1.36
CA GLN A 449 -8.11 13.12 0.00
C GLN A 449 -8.57 14.24 -0.95
N ASN A 450 -9.87 14.59 -0.90
CA ASN A 450 -10.64 15.70 -1.52
C ASN A 450 -12.14 15.34 -1.44
N PRO A 451 -13.10 16.26 -1.28
CA PRO A 451 -14.51 15.95 -1.09
C PRO A 451 -15.27 16.48 -2.30
N LEU A 452 -14.56 16.62 -3.42
CA LEU A 452 -14.97 16.31 -4.77
C LEU A 452 -14.24 15.06 -5.27
N TRP A 453 -13.78 14.21 -4.34
CA TRP A 453 -12.65 13.29 -4.60
C TRP A 453 -12.82 11.90 -4.05
N VAL A 454 -12.85 11.81 -2.74
CA VAL A 454 -13.67 10.84 -2.01
C VAL A 454 -15.06 10.93 -2.60
N GLN A 455 -15.61 12.14 -2.75
CA GLN A 455 -16.87 12.36 -3.45
C GLN A 455 -16.93 11.80 -4.87
N VAL A 456 -15.83 11.62 -5.59
CA VAL A 456 -15.86 10.98 -6.92
C VAL A 456 -15.39 9.53 -6.90
N SER A 457 -14.73 9.06 -5.84
CA SER A 457 -14.64 7.63 -5.52
C SER A 457 -15.97 7.05 -5.01
N GLU A 458 -16.80 7.90 -4.42
CA GLU A 458 -18.19 7.65 -4.02
C GLU A 458 -19.14 7.82 -5.23
N GLN A 459 -19.03 8.97 -5.94
CA GLN A 459 -19.89 9.23 -7.09
C GLN A 459 -19.50 8.41 -8.31
N LEU A 460 -18.27 7.90 -8.48
CA LEU A 460 -17.95 7.04 -9.61
C LEU A 460 -18.82 5.79 -9.60
N PRO A 461 -18.83 4.92 -8.57
CA PRO A 461 -19.76 3.80 -8.48
C PRO A 461 -21.20 4.19 -8.80
N VAL A 462 -21.63 5.40 -8.42
CA VAL A 462 -22.95 5.95 -8.76
C VAL A 462 -23.08 6.34 -10.24
N PHE A 463 -22.14 7.06 -10.85
CA PHE A 463 -22.17 7.44 -12.28
C PHE A 463 -21.93 6.25 -13.20
N VAL A 464 -21.21 5.23 -12.73
CA VAL A 464 -21.05 3.93 -13.37
C VAL A 464 -22.34 3.15 -13.26
N ALA A 465 -22.92 3.05 -12.06
CA ALA A 465 -24.21 2.41 -11.86
C ALA A 465 -25.30 3.13 -12.66
N VAL A 466 -25.29 4.47 -12.77
CA VAL A 466 -26.25 5.25 -13.57
C VAL A 466 -25.98 5.10 -15.07
N ARG A 467 -24.73 5.14 -15.56
CA ARG A 467 -24.45 4.83 -16.99
C ARG A 467 -24.81 3.39 -17.34
N LYS A 468 -24.70 2.47 -16.39
CA LYS A 468 -25.13 1.07 -16.51
C LYS A 468 -26.65 0.93 -16.40
N GLU A 469 -27.30 1.65 -15.50
CA GLU A 469 -28.74 1.66 -15.26
C GLU A 469 -29.50 2.47 -16.33
N GLU A 470 -28.89 3.44 -17.00
CA GLU A 470 -29.47 4.11 -18.18
C GLU A 470 -29.41 3.21 -19.41
N ALA A 471 -28.27 2.53 -19.63
CA ALA A 471 -28.18 1.46 -20.64
C ALA A 471 -29.19 0.33 -20.33
N GLU A 472 -29.20 -0.15 -19.08
CA GLU A 472 -30.14 -1.16 -18.61
C GLU A 472 -31.57 -0.64 -18.50
N LYS A 473 -31.88 0.67 -18.42
CA LYS A 473 -33.27 1.19 -18.47
C LYS A 473 -33.79 1.22 -19.90
N VAL A 474 -32.91 1.45 -20.88
CA VAL A 474 -33.22 1.26 -22.30
C VAL A 474 -33.52 -0.21 -22.59
N GLU A 475 -32.81 -1.16 -21.94
CA GLU A 475 -33.11 -2.60 -22.03
C GLU A 475 -34.30 -3.06 -21.15
N ASN A 476 -34.46 -2.51 -19.94
CA ASN A 476 -35.45 -2.98 -18.95
C ASN A 476 -36.87 -2.44 -19.20
N LYS A 477 -37.01 -1.38 -20.00
CA LYS A 477 -38.31 -1.05 -20.62
C LYS A 477 -38.80 -2.16 -21.57
N MET A 478 -37.93 -3.15 -21.87
CA MET A 478 -38.20 -4.38 -22.60
C MET A 478 -38.23 -5.65 -21.73
N MET A 479 -37.89 -5.59 -20.42
CA MET A 479 -37.76 -6.75 -19.50
C MET A 479 -38.64 -6.64 -18.23
N ALA A 480 -39.72 -5.87 -18.25
CA ALA A 480 -40.56 -5.62 -17.09
C ALA A 480 -41.49 -6.80 -16.67
N PHE A 481 -40.93 -7.98 -16.33
CA PHE A 481 -41.65 -9.10 -15.69
C PHE A 481 -40.72 -10.02 -14.86
N SER A 482 -41.02 -10.20 -13.56
CA SER A 482 -40.37 -11.06 -12.54
C SER A 482 -38.88 -10.76 -12.22
N LEU A 483 -38.49 -10.27 -11.03
CA LEU A 483 -38.45 -10.87 -9.66
C LEU A 483 -37.29 -11.90 -9.44
N VAL A 484 -36.50 -11.90 -8.34
CA VAL A 484 -36.27 -10.90 -7.25
C VAL A 484 -35.03 -11.25 -6.36
N LEU A 485 -34.46 -10.25 -5.64
CA LEU A 485 -33.53 -10.28 -4.46
C LEU A 485 -32.00 -10.54 -4.64
N ASN A 486 -31.23 -10.16 -3.59
CA ASN A 486 -29.79 -9.79 -3.57
C ASN A 486 -28.94 -10.52 -2.48
N LEU A 487 -27.60 -10.45 -2.55
CA LEU A 487 -26.63 -9.99 -1.49
C LEU A 487 -25.14 -10.36 -1.80
N GLY A 488 -24.18 -9.96 -0.92
CA GLY A 488 -22.74 -9.78 -1.25
C GLY A 488 -21.68 -10.71 -0.59
N PRO A 489 -20.49 -10.21 -0.18
CA PRO A 489 -19.21 -10.64 -0.80
C PRO A 489 -18.68 -12.06 -0.53
N MET A 490 -19.13 -12.75 0.53
CA MET A 490 -18.91 -14.21 0.69
C MET A 490 -19.48 -15.02 -0.51
N HIS A 491 -20.35 -14.39 -1.31
CA HIS A 491 -20.99 -14.99 -2.45
C HIS A 491 -20.08 -15.44 -3.60
N LEU A 492 -18.85 -14.94 -3.82
CA LEU A 492 -18.20 -15.15 -5.13
C LEU A 492 -18.00 -16.63 -5.50
N ILE A 493 -17.53 -17.46 -4.56
CA ILE A 493 -17.34 -18.91 -4.77
C ILE A 493 -18.70 -19.62 -4.94
N LEU A 494 -19.71 -19.23 -4.14
CA LEU A 494 -21.07 -19.77 -4.19
C LEU A 494 -21.83 -19.33 -5.47
N GLN A 495 -21.60 -18.13 -5.97
CA GLN A 495 -22.16 -17.59 -7.22
C GLN A 495 -21.55 -18.28 -8.43
N LEU A 496 -20.23 -18.55 -8.46
CA LEU A 496 -19.61 -19.32 -9.53
C LEU A 496 -20.20 -20.74 -9.60
N GLN A 497 -20.39 -21.42 -8.47
CA GLN A 497 -21.09 -22.72 -8.45
C GLN A 497 -22.58 -22.62 -8.84
N THR A 498 -23.27 -21.54 -8.44
CA THR A 498 -24.69 -21.31 -8.76
C THR A 498 -24.88 -21.00 -10.24
N LEU A 499 -24.08 -20.10 -10.82
CA LEU A 499 -24.09 -19.76 -12.25
C LEU A 499 -23.67 -20.96 -13.12
N ALA A 500 -22.65 -21.72 -12.72
CA ALA A 500 -22.29 -22.98 -13.38
C ALA A 500 -23.43 -24.01 -13.33
N THR A 501 -24.30 -23.95 -12.32
CA THR A 501 -25.49 -24.81 -12.22
C THR A 501 -26.62 -24.26 -13.08
N LEU A 502 -26.91 -22.96 -13.03
CA LEU A 502 -27.87 -22.28 -13.91
C LEU A 502 -27.57 -22.57 -15.39
N ALA A 503 -26.30 -22.47 -15.79
CA ALA A 503 -25.83 -22.75 -17.15
C ALA A 503 -26.04 -24.20 -17.61
N ARG A 504 -26.22 -25.14 -16.66
CA ARG A 504 -26.53 -26.56 -16.92
C ARG A 504 -28.02 -26.88 -16.92
N THR A 505 -28.89 -26.00 -16.38
CA THR A 505 -30.34 -26.28 -16.27
C THR A 505 -31.14 -26.04 -17.55
N CYS A 506 -30.86 -24.97 -18.30
CA CYS A 506 -31.68 -24.56 -19.44
C CYS A 506 -30.85 -23.95 -20.56
N ARG A 507 -31.15 -24.29 -21.83
CA ARG A 507 -30.45 -23.74 -23.01
C ARG A 507 -30.56 -22.22 -23.15
N ALA A 508 -31.64 -21.61 -22.66
CA ALA A 508 -31.82 -20.15 -22.70
C ALA A 508 -30.95 -19.43 -21.66
N LEU A 509 -30.81 -20.00 -20.45
CA LEU A 509 -29.97 -19.45 -19.39
C LEU A 509 -28.49 -19.80 -19.55
N LYS A 510 -28.16 -20.79 -20.40
CA LYS A 510 -26.80 -21.28 -20.64
C LYS A 510 -25.84 -20.16 -21.06
N GLU A 511 -26.18 -19.37 -22.07
CA GLU A 511 -25.24 -18.35 -22.56
C GLU A 511 -25.11 -17.17 -21.58
N PRO A 512 -26.20 -16.55 -21.06
CA PRO A 512 -26.07 -15.45 -20.09
C PRO A 512 -25.39 -15.84 -18.77
N ALA A 513 -25.62 -17.05 -18.27
CA ALA A 513 -24.95 -17.53 -17.06
C ALA A 513 -23.46 -17.84 -17.31
N LEU A 514 -23.07 -18.19 -18.53
CA LEU A 514 -21.66 -18.29 -18.93
C LEU A 514 -21.02 -16.92 -19.20
N ASP A 515 -21.76 -15.93 -19.69
CA ASP A 515 -21.29 -14.55 -19.79
C ASP A 515 -20.96 -13.99 -18.41
N ALA A 516 -21.87 -14.13 -17.43
CA ALA A 516 -21.63 -13.70 -16.05
C ALA A 516 -20.50 -14.50 -15.36
N LEU A 517 -20.46 -15.82 -15.52
CA LEU A 517 -19.46 -16.69 -14.86
C LEU A 517 -18.04 -16.48 -15.40
N TRP A 518 -17.89 -16.14 -16.68
CA TRP A 518 -16.58 -15.82 -17.27
C TRP A 518 -16.30 -14.32 -17.33
N GLU A 519 -17.20 -13.45 -16.86
CA GLU A 519 -16.98 -12.00 -16.90
C GLU A 519 -15.77 -11.58 -16.05
N TYR A 520 -15.59 -12.08 -14.83
CA TYR A 520 -14.42 -11.81 -13.99
C TYR A 520 -13.59 -13.10 -13.77
N LEU A 521 -12.33 -13.06 -14.19
CA LEU A 521 -11.34 -14.11 -14.01
C LEU A 521 -10.33 -13.67 -12.94
N CYS A 522 -10.06 -14.52 -11.94
CA CYS A 522 -9.03 -14.28 -10.92
C CYS A 522 -7.66 -14.88 -11.30
N GLU A 523 -7.68 -15.91 -12.15
CA GLU A 523 -6.57 -16.80 -12.45
C GLU A 523 -6.77 -17.46 -13.83
N LEU A 524 -5.68 -17.67 -14.57
CA LEU A 524 -5.75 -18.20 -15.94
C LEU A 524 -6.02 -19.72 -16.00
N ASP A 525 -5.81 -20.46 -14.91
CA ASP A 525 -6.01 -21.92 -14.83
C ASP A 525 -7.38 -22.39 -15.34
N CYS A 526 -8.45 -21.62 -15.11
CA CYS A 526 -9.78 -21.92 -15.62
C CYS A 526 -9.80 -22.04 -17.16
N VAL A 527 -9.03 -21.20 -17.87
CA VAL A 527 -8.90 -21.23 -19.33
C VAL A 527 -7.99 -22.37 -19.77
N LEU A 528 -6.89 -22.62 -19.06
CA LEU A 528 -5.92 -23.66 -19.39
C LEU A 528 -6.56 -25.07 -19.33
N ASN A 529 -7.45 -25.29 -18.35
CA ASN A 529 -8.22 -26.52 -18.20
C ASN A 529 -9.25 -26.81 -19.32
N LEU A 530 -9.50 -25.87 -20.25
CA LEU A 530 -10.38 -26.10 -21.40
C LEU A 530 -9.67 -26.74 -22.61
N PHE A 531 -8.35 -26.65 -22.69
CA PHE A 531 -7.54 -27.23 -23.77
C PHE A 531 -7.53 -28.77 -23.74
N PRO A 532 -7.04 -29.46 -24.79
CA PRO A 532 -6.99 -30.92 -24.80
C PRO A 532 -6.13 -31.52 -23.67
N PRO A 533 -6.59 -32.60 -23.00
CA PRO A 533 -5.81 -33.24 -21.93
C PRO A 533 -4.49 -33.76 -22.47
N GLY A 534 -3.40 -33.47 -21.75
CA GLY A 534 -2.04 -33.77 -22.19
C GLY A 534 -1.39 -32.71 -23.10
N LEU A 535 -2.06 -31.60 -23.44
CA LEU A 535 -1.38 -30.44 -24.04
C LEU A 535 -0.48 -29.72 -23.01
N PHE A 536 -0.99 -29.62 -21.78
CA PHE A 536 -0.27 -29.13 -20.61
C PHE A 536 -0.01 -30.31 -19.65
N VAL A 537 1.23 -30.46 -19.19
CA VAL A 537 1.68 -31.49 -18.23
C VAL A 537 2.61 -30.80 -17.23
N GLN A 538 2.31 -30.90 -15.92
CA GLN A 538 3.04 -30.20 -14.84
C GLN A 538 3.32 -28.71 -15.16
N GLY A 539 2.27 -27.98 -15.59
CA GLY A 539 2.35 -26.56 -15.96
C GLY A 539 3.15 -26.24 -17.24
N ARG A 540 3.72 -27.23 -17.92
CA ARG A 540 4.54 -27.07 -19.12
C ARG A 540 3.84 -27.62 -20.36
N LEU A 541 4.17 -27.05 -21.51
CA LEU A 541 3.56 -27.41 -22.78
C LEU A 541 4.23 -28.68 -23.34
N ALA A 542 3.47 -29.78 -23.47
CA ALA A 542 4.00 -31.07 -23.92
C ALA A 542 4.24 -31.16 -25.44
N ARG A 543 3.55 -30.32 -26.22
CA ARG A 543 3.76 -30.10 -27.66
C ARG A 543 3.27 -28.70 -28.05
N PRO A 544 3.78 -28.08 -29.15
CA PRO A 544 3.28 -26.77 -29.61
C PRO A 544 1.75 -26.70 -29.72
N ILE A 545 1.19 -25.53 -29.37
CA ILE A 545 -0.24 -25.24 -29.50
C ILE A 545 -0.58 -25.12 -30.99
N LEU A 546 -1.54 -25.93 -31.45
CA LEU A 546 -2.06 -25.88 -32.81
C LEU A 546 -3.35 -25.06 -32.83
N ALA A 547 -3.69 -24.46 -33.97
CA ALA A 547 -4.94 -23.71 -34.14
C ALA A 547 -6.20 -24.55 -33.83
N ALA A 548 -6.11 -25.88 -33.92
CA ALA A 548 -7.17 -26.82 -33.53
C ALA A 548 -7.39 -26.91 -32.00
N ASP A 549 -6.36 -26.68 -31.18
CA ASP A 549 -6.46 -26.78 -29.71
C ASP A 549 -7.33 -25.65 -29.13
N TRP A 550 -7.39 -24.51 -29.83
CA TRP A 550 -8.24 -23.36 -29.51
C TRP A 550 -9.75 -23.60 -29.72
N THR A 551 -10.17 -24.73 -30.29
CA THR A 551 -11.59 -25.00 -30.58
C THR A 551 -12.48 -25.03 -29.33
N ARG A 552 -11.95 -25.44 -28.17
CA ARG A 552 -12.71 -25.53 -26.90
C ARG A 552 -12.65 -24.24 -26.05
N PRO A 553 -11.50 -23.54 -25.89
CA PRO A 553 -11.44 -22.33 -25.06
C PRO A 553 -12.07 -21.09 -25.70
N ARG A 554 -12.02 -20.97 -27.04
CA ARG A 554 -12.43 -19.77 -27.80
C ARG A 554 -13.80 -19.15 -27.44
N PRO A 555 -14.90 -19.92 -27.26
CA PRO A 555 -16.20 -19.35 -26.89
C PRO A 555 -16.35 -18.96 -25.41
N TYR A 556 -15.34 -19.17 -24.58
CA TYR A 556 -15.30 -18.76 -23.16
C TYR A 556 -14.40 -17.54 -22.97
N VAL A 557 -13.19 -17.56 -23.54
CA VAL A 557 -12.24 -16.44 -23.47
C VAL A 557 -12.75 -15.15 -24.14
N SER A 558 -13.69 -15.25 -25.06
CA SER A 558 -14.40 -14.11 -25.66
C SER A 558 -15.35 -13.37 -24.70
N ARG A 559 -15.65 -13.95 -23.53
CA ARG A 559 -16.55 -13.40 -22.50
C ARG A 559 -15.79 -12.71 -21.35
N VAL A 560 -14.50 -13.04 -21.21
CA VAL A 560 -13.62 -12.45 -20.18
C VAL A 560 -13.55 -10.96 -20.40
N LYS A 561 -14.19 -10.27 -19.48
CA LYS A 561 -14.14 -8.83 -19.36
C LYS A 561 -13.10 -8.50 -18.30
N LYS A 562 -13.24 -8.86 -17.04
CA LYS A 562 -12.27 -8.58 -15.98
C LYS A 562 -11.27 -9.75 -15.80
N LEU A 563 -9.97 -9.47 -15.64
CA LEU A 563 -8.87 -10.43 -15.52
C LEU A 563 -7.92 -10.02 -14.38
N SER A 564 -8.31 -10.23 -13.13
CA SER A 564 -7.32 -10.20 -12.05
C SER A 564 -6.33 -11.35 -12.26
N ILE A 565 -5.07 -11.12 -11.94
CA ILE A 565 -4.01 -12.11 -11.96
C ILE A 565 -3.28 -12.02 -10.62
N LYS A 566 -3.28 -13.15 -9.92
CA LYS A 566 -2.65 -13.37 -8.61
C LYS A 566 -2.08 -14.80 -8.65
N GLY A 567 -0.94 -15.05 -8.01
CA GLY A 567 -0.25 -16.35 -8.02
C GLY A 567 1.15 -16.31 -8.65
N SER A 568 2.13 -15.83 -7.88
CA SER A 568 3.55 -15.62 -8.22
C SER A 568 4.34 -16.82 -8.79
N ASN A 569 3.77 -18.03 -8.84
CA ASN A 569 4.51 -19.28 -9.08
C ASN A 569 3.94 -20.18 -10.21
N LYS A 570 2.96 -19.70 -11.01
CA LYS A 570 2.23 -20.54 -11.99
C LYS A 570 2.73 -20.49 -13.44
N GLY A 571 3.82 -19.78 -13.73
CA GLY A 571 4.42 -19.74 -15.08
C GLY A 571 3.56 -19.08 -16.18
N TYR A 572 2.55 -18.31 -15.78
CA TYR A 572 1.63 -17.62 -16.70
C TYR A 572 2.34 -16.74 -17.73
N ALA A 573 3.49 -16.17 -17.37
CA ALA A 573 4.35 -15.40 -18.28
C ALA A 573 4.81 -16.26 -19.49
N GLN A 574 5.43 -17.42 -19.28
CA GLN A 574 5.83 -18.29 -20.39
C GLN A 574 4.63 -18.81 -21.20
N ILE A 575 3.50 -19.06 -20.51
CA ILE A 575 2.27 -19.55 -21.15
C ILE A 575 1.68 -18.51 -22.12
N LEU A 576 1.51 -17.26 -21.69
CA LEU A 576 1.02 -16.17 -22.55
C LEU A 576 1.97 -15.89 -23.73
N GLN A 577 3.28 -15.97 -23.50
CA GLN A 577 4.31 -15.79 -24.53
C GLN A 577 4.21 -16.86 -25.63
N VAL A 578 3.93 -18.12 -25.27
CA VAL A 578 3.81 -19.25 -26.22
C VAL A 578 2.42 -19.31 -26.87
N MET A 579 1.37 -18.78 -26.23
CA MET A 579 0.04 -18.65 -26.84
C MET A 579 0.02 -17.64 -27.99
N GLY A 580 0.82 -16.56 -27.91
CA GLY A 580 0.82 -15.45 -28.87
C GLY A 580 0.85 -15.83 -30.36
N PRO A 581 1.86 -16.59 -30.85
CA PRO A 581 2.03 -16.89 -32.27
C PRO A 581 0.94 -17.79 -32.88
N PHE A 582 0.14 -18.46 -32.05
CA PHE A 582 -0.86 -19.46 -32.47
C PHE A 582 -2.30 -19.07 -32.07
N CYS A 583 -2.51 -17.85 -31.56
CA CYS A 583 -3.84 -17.30 -31.32
C CYS A 583 -4.61 -17.09 -32.63
N PRO A 584 -5.95 -17.23 -32.65
CA PRO A 584 -6.76 -16.65 -33.70
C PRO A 584 -6.64 -15.11 -33.70
N SER A 585 -6.94 -14.48 -34.84
CA SER A 585 -6.94 -13.02 -34.99
C SER A 585 -7.84 -12.33 -33.95
N GLY A 586 -7.25 -11.40 -33.19
CA GLY A 586 -7.88 -10.73 -32.04
C GLY A 586 -7.22 -11.01 -30.69
N GLY A 587 -6.30 -11.99 -30.62
CA GLY A 587 -5.60 -12.34 -29.37
C GLY A 587 -6.44 -13.26 -28.46
N PRO A 588 -5.94 -13.60 -27.26
CA PRO A 588 -6.51 -14.64 -26.40
C PRO A 588 -7.83 -14.23 -25.76
N PHE A 589 -8.03 -12.94 -25.47
CA PHE A 589 -9.21 -12.42 -24.77
C PHE A 589 -9.76 -11.19 -25.53
N PRO A 590 -10.40 -11.32 -26.70
CA PRO A 590 -10.62 -10.22 -27.65
C PRO A 590 -11.65 -9.15 -27.22
N ASN A 591 -12.32 -9.36 -26.09
CA ASN A 591 -13.17 -8.40 -25.42
C ASN A 591 -12.61 -8.07 -24.04
N LEU A 592 -11.29 -8.28 -23.84
CA LEU A 592 -10.66 -8.08 -22.56
C LEU A 592 -11.06 -6.70 -22.11
N ARG A 593 -11.62 -6.71 -20.92
CA ARG A 593 -11.95 -5.54 -20.18
C ARG A 593 -10.99 -5.47 -18.99
N CYS A 594 -11.42 -5.41 -17.72
CA CYS A 594 -10.42 -5.21 -16.66
C CYS A 594 -9.31 -6.24 -16.77
N LEU A 595 -8.17 -5.88 -16.22
CA LEU A 595 -7.07 -6.78 -15.98
C LEU A 595 -6.54 -6.38 -14.58
N GLN A 596 -5.65 -7.12 -13.95
CA GLN A 596 -5.09 -6.76 -12.64
C GLN A 596 -3.90 -7.69 -12.47
N CYS A 597 -2.82 -7.23 -11.84
CA CYS A 597 -1.70 -8.07 -11.51
C CYS A 597 -1.05 -7.41 -10.30
N LEU A 598 -1.66 -7.61 -9.14
CA LEU A 598 -1.21 -7.07 -7.84
C LEU A 598 0.04 -7.84 -7.37
N GLU A 599 1.00 -8.03 -8.27
CA GLU A 599 2.15 -8.93 -8.13
C GLU A 599 3.40 -8.49 -8.90
N VAL A 600 4.51 -8.82 -8.25
CA VAL A 600 5.91 -8.56 -8.59
C VAL A 600 6.41 -9.51 -9.69
N TRP A 601 5.96 -9.32 -10.93
CA TRP A 601 6.40 -10.15 -12.07
C TRP A 601 7.81 -9.79 -12.57
N GLN A 602 8.70 -10.77 -12.71
CA GLN A 602 10.03 -10.62 -13.34
C GLN A 602 9.98 -10.37 -14.86
N ASP A 603 8.85 -10.61 -15.50
CA ASP A 603 8.63 -10.19 -16.88
C ASP A 603 7.14 -10.07 -17.19
N LEU A 604 6.64 -8.85 -17.29
CA LEU A 604 5.31 -8.55 -17.82
C LEU A 604 5.30 -8.40 -19.35
N THR A 605 6.42 -8.54 -20.09
CA THR A 605 6.46 -8.41 -21.56
C THR A 605 5.62 -9.51 -22.20
N PRO A 606 5.52 -10.73 -21.66
CA PRO A 606 4.51 -11.70 -22.10
C PRO A 606 3.06 -11.23 -21.97
N LEU A 607 2.75 -10.26 -21.11
CA LEU A 607 1.44 -9.65 -21.15
C LEU A 607 1.19 -8.94 -22.49
N ARG A 608 2.20 -8.56 -23.32
CA ARG A 608 2.09 -7.85 -24.63
C ARG A 608 0.94 -8.34 -25.52
N VAL A 609 0.56 -9.60 -25.41
CA VAL A 609 -0.55 -10.27 -26.11
C VAL A 609 -1.96 -9.77 -25.69
N LEU A 610 -2.09 -9.11 -24.54
CA LEU A 610 -3.33 -8.57 -23.96
C LEU A 610 -3.64 -7.11 -24.35
N LEU A 611 -2.93 -6.52 -25.33
CA LEU A 611 -3.05 -5.09 -25.70
C LEU A 611 -4.22 -4.94 -26.71
N GLN A 612 -5.32 -4.27 -26.36
CA GLN A 612 -6.48 -4.13 -27.27
C GLN A 612 -7.24 -2.81 -27.05
N GLN A 613 -8.04 -2.38 -28.03
CA GLN A 613 -8.57 -1.00 -28.12
C GLN A 613 -9.80 -0.63 -27.25
N GLN A 614 -10.31 -1.51 -26.38
CA GLN A 614 -11.78 -1.70 -26.34
C GLN A 614 -12.49 -2.07 -25.02
N LEU A 615 -11.97 -3.02 -24.25
CA LEU A 615 -11.20 -2.69 -23.04
C LEU A 615 -11.62 -1.27 -22.44
N LYS A 616 -12.19 -1.04 -21.18
CA LYS A 616 -12.24 0.19 -20.22
C LYS A 616 -11.45 0.47 -18.78
N GLU A 617 -10.57 -0.32 -18.04
CA GLU A 617 -10.11 -0.47 -16.58
C GLU A 617 -8.97 -1.58 -16.27
N VAL A 618 -8.28 -1.74 -15.08
CA VAL A 618 -7.11 -2.66 -14.62
C VAL A 618 -6.24 -2.32 -13.28
N SER A 619 -5.46 -3.11 -12.49
CA SER A 619 -4.46 -2.56 -11.45
C SER A 619 -3.16 -3.41 -11.26
N LEU A 620 -1.96 -2.88 -10.99
CA LEU A 620 -0.69 -3.65 -10.87
C LEU A 620 0.22 -3.16 -9.70
N HIS A 621 0.99 -4.06 -9.07
CA HIS A 621 1.94 -3.75 -7.98
C HIS A 621 3.41 -4.04 -8.35
N PHE A 622 4.31 -3.06 -8.31
CA PHE A 622 5.61 -3.17 -8.98
C PHE A 622 6.72 -3.83 -8.16
N PRO A 623 7.63 -4.56 -8.82
CA PRO A 623 8.90 -4.91 -8.19
C PRO A 623 9.71 -3.64 -7.91
N PRO A 624 10.45 -3.59 -6.77
CA PRO A 624 11.41 -2.52 -6.43
C PRO A 624 12.47 -2.23 -7.50
N SER A 625 12.55 -3.10 -8.50
CA SER A 625 13.57 -3.04 -9.50
C SER A 625 13.10 -3.66 -10.82
N ILE A 626 11.82 -3.61 -11.22
CA ILE A 626 11.42 -4.02 -12.59
C ILE A 626 10.80 -2.93 -13.45
N ILE A 627 11.58 -1.90 -13.81
CA ILE A 627 11.29 -0.63 -14.50
C ILE A 627 11.52 -0.61 -16.02
N ASN A 628 10.64 -1.34 -16.59
CA ASN A 628 10.70 -1.99 -17.83
C ASN A 628 10.04 -1.00 -18.90
N LEU A 629 10.68 -0.14 -19.68
CA LEU A 629 10.00 0.57 -20.81
C LEU A 629 9.36 -0.26 -22.04
N SER A 630 8.54 -1.33 -21.83
CA SER A 630 7.66 -2.06 -22.84
C SER A 630 6.34 -2.85 -22.42
N LEU A 631 5.50 -2.32 -21.52
CA LEU A 631 4.00 -2.12 -21.48
C LEU A 631 3.20 -0.77 -22.02
N LEU A 632 3.42 0.64 -22.24
CA LEU A 632 3.86 2.10 -21.72
C LEU A 632 3.26 3.12 -22.66
N SER A 633 3.79 3.16 -23.86
CA SER A 633 3.49 4.07 -24.94
C SER A 633 3.22 3.24 -26.19
N ALA A 634 2.94 1.94 -26.02
CA ALA A 634 1.66 1.27 -26.24
C ALA A 634 1.04 0.83 -24.92
N LEU A 635 1.17 1.70 -23.93
CA LEU A 635 0.01 2.42 -23.48
C LEU A 635 -0.10 3.80 -24.16
N ALA A 636 0.45 4.02 -25.34
CA ALA A 636 0.13 5.19 -26.15
C ALA A 636 0.46 5.05 -27.64
N ILE A 637 0.55 3.79 -28.12
CA ILE A 637 0.55 3.36 -29.54
C ILE A 637 -0.51 2.26 -29.92
N ILE A 638 -1.22 1.52 -29.01
CA ILE A 638 -2.30 0.55 -29.41
C ILE A 638 -3.80 0.71 -28.94
N CYS A 639 -4.20 1.29 -27.79
CA CYS A 639 -5.64 1.49 -27.35
C CYS A 639 -6.36 2.73 -27.94
N PRO A 640 -7.31 3.43 -27.26
CA PRO A 640 -7.24 4.91 -27.22
C PRO A 640 -7.80 5.84 -26.05
N HIS A 641 -8.41 5.48 -24.90
CA HIS A 641 -8.98 6.53 -23.98
C HIS A 641 -9.09 6.31 -22.44
N LEU A 642 -8.14 6.78 -21.62
CA LEU A 642 -8.12 6.49 -20.16
C LEU A 642 -9.08 7.40 -19.29
N THR A 643 -9.31 7.11 -17.99
CA THR A 643 -9.69 8.07 -16.88
C THR A 643 -8.93 7.91 -15.55
N HIS A 644 -9.42 7.12 -14.56
CA HIS A 644 -8.76 6.85 -13.27
C HIS A 644 -7.57 5.85 -13.15
N VAL A 645 -6.34 6.35 -12.90
CA VAL A 645 -5.03 5.70 -13.03
C VAL A 645 -4.08 5.76 -11.79
N ASP A 646 -3.76 4.62 -11.15
CA ASP A 646 -3.01 4.40 -9.87
C ASP A 646 -1.62 3.90 -10.03
N ILE A 647 -0.64 4.04 -9.12
CA ILE A 647 0.71 3.30 -9.17
C ILE A 647 1.32 0.73 -7.72
N HIS A 648 2.50 0.09 -7.48
CA HIS A 648 3.14 0.27 -6.16
C HIS A 648 4.63 0.36 -6.43
N LEU A 649 5.26 1.51 -6.18
CA LEU A 649 6.71 1.62 -6.31
C LEU A 649 7.40 1.07 -5.08
N ASP A 650 7.13 -0.21 -4.87
CA ASP A 650 7.34 -0.89 -3.62
C ASP A 650 8.82 -0.99 -3.27
N GLY A 651 9.22 -0.40 -2.13
CA GLY A 651 10.61 -0.37 -1.64
C GLY A 651 11.61 0.29 -2.61
N GLY A 652 11.08 0.96 -3.65
CA GLY A 652 11.46 0.67 -5.03
C GLY A 652 12.16 1.76 -5.81
N VAL A 653 12.92 2.64 -5.14
CA VAL A 653 14.24 3.06 -5.64
C VAL A 653 14.46 3.58 -7.13
N TYR A 654 13.66 4.40 -7.83
CA TYR A 654 14.08 5.55 -8.74
C TYR A 654 15.12 5.56 -9.95
N CYS A 655 14.96 5.26 -11.26
CA CYS A 655 16.08 5.57 -12.27
C CYS A 655 16.63 7.01 -12.64
N PRO A 656 17.06 7.25 -13.92
CA PRO A 656 16.73 8.38 -14.82
C PRO A 656 15.54 8.14 -15.78
N GLY A 657 14.72 9.18 -15.94
CA GLY A 657 13.67 9.27 -16.96
C GLY A 657 12.33 8.59 -16.69
N THR A 658 12.16 7.91 -15.58
CA THR A 658 10.97 8.22 -14.77
C THR A 658 11.04 9.59 -14.04
N ASP A 659 11.84 10.54 -14.49
CA ASP A 659 11.56 11.99 -14.49
C ASP A 659 11.01 12.44 -15.87
N ALA A 660 10.99 11.54 -16.86
CA ALA A 660 10.62 11.83 -18.25
C ALA A 660 9.20 11.49 -18.61
N VAL A 661 8.59 10.50 -17.98
CA VAL A 661 7.45 9.75 -18.55
C VAL A 661 6.07 10.23 -18.06
N ILE A 662 5.82 10.48 -16.77
CA ILE A 662 4.65 11.21 -16.25
C ILE A 662 4.79 12.71 -16.58
N SER A 663 5.72 13.00 -17.50
CA SER A 663 6.06 14.25 -18.11
C SER A 663 6.48 14.12 -19.59
N THR A 664 6.26 12.99 -20.26
CA THR A 664 6.16 12.93 -21.75
C THR A 664 5.20 11.84 -22.23
N VAL A 665 4.48 11.27 -21.28
CA VAL A 665 3.39 10.33 -21.46
C VAL A 665 2.12 10.67 -20.68
N PHE A 666 2.19 11.51 -19.64
CA PHE A 666 1.04 12.11 -18.92
C PHE A 666 0.63 13.63 -18.89
N PRO A 667 1.43 14.66 -19.14
CA PRO A 667 0.90 15.93 -19.65
C PRO A 667 0.01 15.89 -20.89
N ALA A 668 0.35 15.16 -21.96
CA ALA A 668 -0.64 14.43 -22.78
C ALA A 668 -1.20 13.19 -22.06
N LEU A 669 -1.62 13.43 -20.83
CA LEU A 669 -2.75 12.86 -20.14
C LEU A 669 -3.69 13.84 -19.53
N GLU A 670 -3.55 15.13 -19.83
CA GLU A 670 -4.71 15.96 -20.15
C GLU A 670 -5.99 15.49 -19.51
N ALA A 671 -6.80 14.65 -20.21
CA ALA A 671 -8.19 14.26 -19.90
C ALA A 671 -8.44 13.48 -18.60
N LEU A 672 -7.47 13.54 -17.70
CA LEU A 672 -7.34 12.76 -16.50
C LEU A 672 -8.01 13.31 -15.28
N GLU A 673 -8.66 12.38 -14.62
CA GLU A 673 -9.28 12.54 -13.34
C GLU A 673 -9.08 11.27 -12.52
N CYS A 674 -9.20 11.43 -11.21
CA CYS A 674 -8.90 10.70 -9.95
C CYS A 674 -7.44 10.95 -9.42
N LEU A 675 -6.79 10.08 -8.63
CA LEU A 675 -5.34 10.05 -8.22
C LEU A 675 -5.35 9.40 -6.74
N GLY A 676 -4.56 9.35 -5.60
CA GLY A 676 -3.29 9.74 -4.87
C GLY A 676 -1.92 8.91 -4.85
N ILE A 677 -0.64 9.33 -4.98
CA ILE A 677 0.53 8.48 -5.40
C ILE A 677 1.52 7.94 -4.31
N THR A 678 1.98 6.65 -4.35
CA THR A 678 2.96 6.00 -3.42
C THR A 678 4.42 5.80 -3.84
N VAL A 679 5.29 6.64 -3.28
CA VAL A 679 6.76 6.58 -3.22
C VAL A 679 7.24 5.92 -1.93
N ASP A 680 8.56 5.75 -1.81
CA ASP A 680 9.24 5.96 -0.51
C ASP A 680 10.52 6.85 -0.66
N PHE A 681 10.48 7.88 -1.52
CA PHE A 681 11.60 8.77 -1.83
C PHE A 681 11.16 10.18 -2.28
N HIS A 682 12.11 11.00 -2.78
CA HIS A 682 11.85 12.38 -3.22
C HIS A 682 11.07 12.43 -4.54
N VAL A 683 11.10 13.55 -5.29
CA VAL A 683 10.02 14.02 -6.19
C VAL A 683 10.50 15.36 -6.87
N GLY A 684 10.06 15.98 -8.01
CA GLY A 684 10.60 17.26 -8.61
C GLY A 684 9.74 18.49 -9.09
N GLU A 685 9.24 18.60 -10.33
CA GLU A 685 8.31 19.69 -10.74
C GLU A 685 7.21 19.17 -11.71
N LEU A 686 6.01 18.72 -11.29
CA LEU A 686 5.25 17.69 -12.07
C LEU A 686 4.73 17.95 -13.49
N HIS A 687 4.98 19.05 -14.14
CA HIS A 687 4.55 20.39 -13.74
C HIS A 687 3.06 20.32 -13.25
N LEU A 688 2.57 21.08 -12.22
CA LEU A 688 1.23 20.83 -11.54
C LEU A 688 -0.01 21.85 -11.32
N GLY A 689 -0.09 23.10 -11.78
CA GLY A 689 -1.31 23.97 -11.80
C GLY A 689 -1.63 24.74 -13.10
N SER A 690 -2.20 24.09 -14.14
CA SER A 690 -2.80 24.66 -15.39
C SER A 690 -3.84 23.77 -16.17
N LEU A 691 -4.21 22.53 -15.78
CA LEU A 691 -5.19 21.65 -16.49
C LEU A 691 -6.68 21.92 -16.23
N PRO A 692 -7.53 21.51 -17.19
CA PRO A 692 -8.98 21.34 -16.99
C PRO A 692 -9.74 20.20 -16.16
N LYS A 693 -9.30 18.97 -15.79
CA LYS A 693 -10.05 18.01 -14.84
C LYS A 693 -9.31 17.05 -13.80
N LEU A 694 -8.31 17.40 -12.96
CA LEU A 694 -7.93 16.67 -11.69
C LEU A 694 -8.41 17.08 -10.27
N THR A 695 -8.75 16.09 -9.42
CA THR A 695 -9.87 16.10 -8.41
C THR A 695 -10.05 15.16 -7.08
N ASP A 696 -8.76 12.91 -6.16
CA ASP A 696 -8.49 12.23 -4.74
C ASP A 696 -7.13 12.56 -4.07
N LEU A 697 -6.54 11.84 -3.08
CA LEU A 697 -5.10 11.92 -2.76
C LEU A 697 -4.52 10.97 -1.68
N PHE A 698 -3.22 10.63 -1.87
CA PHE A 698 -2.26 9.68 -1.22
C PHE A 698 -0.82 10.12 -1.63
N LEU A 699 -0.56 11.38 -2.05
CA LEU A 699 0.79 11.87 -2.41
C LEU A 699 1.75 11.27 -1.39
N CYS A 700 2.92 10.82 -1.82
CA CYS A 700 3.77 10.06 -0.94
C CYS A 700 5.19 10.59 -0.71
N GLY A 701 5.68 11.55 -1.51
CA GLY A 701 7.01 12.18 -1.30
C GLY A 701 6.97 13.65 -0.90
N PRO A 702 8.09 14.25 -0.42
CA PRO A 702 8.17 15.66 -0.01
C PRO A 702 8.25 16.55 -1.23
N THR A 703 7.29 17.41 -1.52
CA THR A 703 7.00 17.83 -2.91
C THR A 703 7.06 19.35 -3.23
N ASN A 704 8.20 20.04 -3.42
CA ASN A 704 8.37 21.46 -3.84
C ASN A 704 7.27 21.84 -4.83
N LEU A 705 6.27 22.61 -4.39
CA LEU A 705 5.02 22.75 -5.12
C LEU A 705 5.14 23.92 -6.15
N GLY A 706 5.44 25.17 -5.84
CA GLY A 706 5.79 26.15 -6.89
C GLY A 706 4.67 26.47 -7.93
N ASN A 707 5.06 26.95 -9.10
CA ASN A 707 4.49 28.19 -9.66
C ASN A 707 3.23 28.05 -10.54
N GLY A 708 2.14 27.54 -9.99
CA GLY A 708 0.83 27.55 -10.64
C GLY A 708 -0.32 27.74 -9.64
N SER A 709 -1.54 27.89 -10.17
CA SER A 709 -2.73 28.08 -9.34
C SER A 709 -3.53 26.78 -9.19
N PHE A 710 -4.32 26.70 -8.12
CA PHE A 710 -5.06 25.53 -7.67
C PHE A 710 -6.54 25.87 -7.58
N PRO A 711 -7.22 26.30 -8.67
CA PRO A 711 -8.33 27.28 -8.58
C PRO A 711 -9.65 26.71 -8.05
N CYS A 712 -9.56 25.54 -7.45
CA CYS A 712 -10.33 24.36 -7.73
C CYS A 712 -9.88 23.22 -6.75
N LEU A 713 -8.66 23.15 -6.22
CA LEU A 713 -8.24 22.09 -5.26
C LEU A 713 -9.14 22.06 -4.04
N ARG A 714 -9.79 20.91 -3.79
CA ARG A 714 -10.82 20.79 -2.76
C ARG A 714 -10.46 19.85 -1.62
N ASP A 715 -9.50 18.96 -1.71
CA ASP A 715 -8.52 18.67 -0.64
C ASP A 715 -7.22 18.38 -1.43
N LEU A 716 -6.19 17.95 -0.73
CA LEU A 716 -4.89 17.48 -1.17
C LEU A 716 -4.41 16.53 -0.07
N LYS A 717 -3.89 15.30 -0.31
CA LYS A 717 -3.33 14.29 0.67
C LYS A 717 -1.89 13.85 0.53
N ILE A 718 -1.20 13.80 1.68
CA ILE A 718 0.21 13.56 1.99
C ILE A 718 0.14 12.74 3.42
N GLN A 719 0.81 11.55 3.73
CA GLN A 719 1.48 11.08 5.06
C GLN A 719 2.99 10.43 5.40
N ASP A 720 4.16 10.30 4.64
CA ASP A 720 5.71 10.23 4.89
C ASP A 720 6.80 11.37 4.32
N VAL A 721 7.15 12.56 4.96
CA VAL A 721 7.71 14.00 4.64
C VAL A 721 7.81 15.12 5.78
N ASP A 722 8.08 16.43 5.51
CA ASP A 722 8.10 17.54 6.53
C ASP A 722 7.12 18.77 6.39
N ALA A 723 6.96 19.53 7.49
CA ALA A 723 6.12 20.74 7.58
C ALA A 723 6.67 22.00 6.90
N VAL A 724 8.00 22.17 6.81
CA VAL A 724 8.63 23.35 6.19
C VAL A 724 8.37 23.35 4.70
N TRP A 725 8.67 22.21 4.07
CA TRP A 725 8.38 21.96 2.67
C TRP A 725 6.93 22.37 2.32
N THR A 726 5.99 22.07 3.22
CA THR A 726 4.59 22.38 2.98
C THR A 726 4.23 23.84 3.19
N THR A 727 4.82 24.45 4.20
CA THR A 727 4.69 25.89 4.42
C THR A 727 5.11 26.63 3.13
N ASP A 728 6.16 26.13 2.46
CA ASP A 728 6.64 26.65 1.18
C ASP A 728 5.71 26.33 0.00
N LEU A 729 5.08 25.15 -0.05
CA LEU A 729 3.94 24.91 -0.96
C LEU A 729 2.92 26.04 -0.88
N PHE A 730 2.38 26.30 0.31
CA PHE A 730 1.20 27.15 0.41
C PHE A 730 1.59 28.61 0.14
N ARG A 731 2.80 29.02 0.51
CA ARG A 731 3.40 30.29 0.09
C ARG A 731 3.49 30.46 -1.44
N THR A 732 3.52 29.37 -2.21
CA THR A 732 3.53 29.39 -3.69
C THR A 732 2.16 29.22 -4.35
N ALA A 733 1.09 28.98 -3.58
CA ALA A 733 -0.26 28.72 -4.12
C ALA A 733 -1.22 29.90 -3.87
N GLU A 734 -1.86 30.39 -4.92
CA GLU A 734 -2.89 31.46 -4.84
C GLU A 734 -4.31 30.88 -4.90
N ASP A 735 -5.19 31.36 -4.02
CA ASP A 735 -6.64 31.09 -3.89
C ASP A 735 -7.05 29.60 -3.93
N VAL A 736 -6.62 28.84 -2.92
CA VAL A 736 -6.86 27.39 -2.83
C VAL A 736 -8.18 27.09 -2.10
N ASN A 737 -9.19 26.66 -2.83
CA ASN A 737 -10.52 26.36 -2.30
C ASN A 737 -10.61 24.96 -1.64
N LEU A 738 -9.64 24.62 -0.78
CA LEU A 738 -9.66 23.37 -0.03
C LEU A 738 -10.91 23.31 0.84
N VAL A 739 -11.63 22.23 0.62
CA VAL A 739 -12.69 21.61 1.39
C VAL A 739 -12.14 20.47 2.30
N SER A 740 -10.83 20.10 2.30
CA SER A 740 -10.14 19.36 3.40
C SER A 740 -8.57 19.15 3.38
N LEU A 741 -7.98 18.60 4.47
CA LEU A 741 -6.55 18.67 4.93
C LEU A 741 -6.05 17.65 6.09
N SER A 742 -5.46 16.42 5.88
CA SER A 742 -4.85 15.31 6.77
C SER A 742 -3.33 15.32 7.00
N LEU A 743 -2.85 15.96 8.06
CA LEU A 743 -1.45 16.28 8.16
C LEU A 743 -0.51 15.20 8.70
N GLY A 744 0.02 14.35 7.83
CA GLY A 744 0.81 13.17 8.16
C GLY A 744 2.20 13.29 8.81
N LEU A 745 2.59 14.43 9.38
CA LEU A 745 3.95 15.01 9.59
C LEU A 745 5.13 14.15 10.13
N PHE A 746 6.38 14.41 9.63
CA PHE A 746 7.61 13.69 10.06
C PHE A 746 7.72 13.83 11.58
N PRO A 747 8.21 12.82 12.32
CA PRO A 747 8.51 12.92 13.74
C PRO A 747 9.49 14.06 14.09
N ALA A 748 10.29 14.51 13.11
CA ALA A 748 11.21 15.63 13.24
C ALA A 748 10.56 17.03 13.15
N THR A 749 9.24 17.13 12.95
CA THR A 749 8.52 18.40 12.87
C THR A 749 8.55 19.14 14.22
N THR A 750 8.98 20.40 14.21
CA THR A 750 9.08 21.24 15.41
C THR A 750 7.90 22.21 15.56
N THR A 751 7.70 22.68 16.79
CA THR A 751 6.56 23.51 17.19
C THR A 751 6.44 24.83 16.42
N SER A 752 7.56 25.45 16.06
CA SER A 752 7.57 26.69 15.25
C SER A 752 7.19 26.45 13.79
N GLN A 753 7.58 25.29 13.23
CA GLN A 753 7.22 24.90 11.86
C GLN A 753 5.72 24.58 11.75
N MET A 754 5.15 23.92 12.77
CA MET A 754 3.71 23.67 12.86
C MET A 754 2.90 24.97 12.96
N ALA A 755 3.32 25.91 13.82
CA ALA A 755 2.63 27.19 13.98
C ALA A 755 2.68 28.04 12.69
N GLU A 756 3.82 28.06 12.00
CA GLU A 756 3.98 28.77 10.73
C GLU A 756 3.17 28.11 9.59
N LEU A 757 3.07 26.77 9.54
CA LEU A 757 2.20 26.07 8.61
C LEU A 757 0.73 26.48 8.78
N VAL A 758 0.22 26.51 10.03
CA VAL A 758 -1.16 26.98 10.30
C VAL A 758 -1.34 28.46 9.92
N ARG A 759 -0.34 29.31 10.17
CA ARG A 759 -0.39 30.72 9.78
C ARG A 759 -0.49 30.90 8.27
N VAL A 760 0.25 30.12 7.49
CA VAL A 760 0.20 30.16 6.03
C VAL A 760 -1.11 29.57 5.50
N LEU A 761 -1.57 28.44 6.05
CA LEU A 761 -2.89 27.85 5.77
C LEU A 761 -4.01 28.89 5.87
N LYS A 762 -4.05 29.63 6.99
CA LYS A 762 -5.03 30.69 7.26
C LYS A 762 -4.99 31.84 6.23
N SER A 763 -3.85 32.07 5.57
CA SER A 763 -3.70 33.11 4.53
C SER A 763 -4.02 32.65 3.10
N VAL A 764 -4.11 31.34 2.85
CA VAL A 764 -4.16 30.76 1.48
C VAL A 764 -5.43 29.93 1.23
N VAL A 765 -6.04 29.40 2.28
CA VAL A 765 -7.18 28.47 2.19
C VAL A 765 -8.49 29.16 2.59
N SER A 766 -9.52 28.97 1.75
CA SER A 766 -10.85 29.58 1.96
C SER A 766 -11.54 29.11 3.27
N PRO A 767 -11.90 30.02 4.20
CA PRO A 767 -12.40 29.68 5.54
C PRO A 767 -13.74 28.91 5.55
N THR A 768 -14.55 29.07 4.51
CA THR A 768 -15.86 28.43 4.36
C THR A 768 -15.84 27.18 3.48
N CYS A 769 -14.74 26.94 2.76
CA CYS A 769 -14.58 25.73 1.98
C CYS A 769 -14.18 24.57 2.90
N LEU A 770 -13.13 24.75 3.71
CA LEU A 770 -12.49 23.67 4.46
C LEU A 770 -13.47 22.95 5.39
N SER A 771 -13.83 21.73 5.01
CA SER A 771 -14.85 20.89 5.64
C SER A 771 -14.29 19.72 6.42
N THR A 772 -13.01 19.40 6.32
CA THR A 772 -12.39 18.24 6.97
C THR A 772 -10.88 18.61 7.21
N LEU A 773 -10.26 18.21 8.32
CA LEU A 773 -8.88 18.55 8.75
C LEU A 773 -8.28 17.47 9.68
N ARG A 774 -7.60 16.45 9.15
CA ARG A 774 -6.84 15.43 9.91
C ARG A 774 -5.40 15.96 10.20
N LEU A 775 -4.63 15.42 11.15
CA LEU A 775 -3.16 15.34 11.27
C LEU A 775 -2.84 13.92 11.76
N ARG A 776 -1.79 13.29 11.23
CA ARG A 776 -1.37 11.89 11.48
C ARG A 776 0.16 11.79 11.48
N PRO A 777 0.76 10.68 11.94
CA PRO A 777 2.17 10.37 11.70
C PRO A 777 2.37 9.52 10.43
N ALA A 778 3.51 9.73 9.78
CA ALA A 778 4.69 8.86 9.78
C ALA A 778 4.51 7.34 9.70
N ARG A 779 5.03 6.75 8.61
CA ARG A 779 5.75 5.47 8.64
C ARG A 779 7.20 5.67 9.14
N GLY A 780 7.35 5.96 10.43
CA GLY A 780 8.65 6.13 11.09
C GLY A 780 8.71 5.43 12.45
N ASN A 781 9.91 5.28 13.00
CA ASN A 781 10.09 4.75 14.36
C ASN A 781 9.40 5.69 15.36
N MET A 782 8.34 5.19 16.00
CA MET A 782 7.41 5.99 16.80
C MET A 782 8.03 6.49 18.11
N ASP A 783 9.04 5.84 18.66
CA ASP A 783 9.46 6.01 20.06
C ASP A 783 10.48 7.14 20.28
N ALA A 784 10.90 7.83 19.20
CA ALA A 784 11.95 8.83 19.23
C ALA A 784 11.48 10.30 19.35
N MET A 785 10.19 10.56 19.59
CA MET A 785 9.62 11.92 19.57
C MET A 785 9.71 12.68 20.92
N PRO A 786 9.99 14.00 20.90
CA PRO A 786 9.67 14.87 22.02
C PRO A 786 8.15 15.08 22.11
N ALA A 787 7.64 15.29 23.33
CA ALA A 787 6.23 15.60 23.55
C ALA A 787 5.86 17.02 23.05
N HIS A 788 4.67 17.11 22.42
CA HIS A 788 3.96 18.35 22.00
C HIS A 788 4.56 19.12 20.81
N VAL A 789 4.09 18.79 19.59
CA VAL A 789 4.46 19.49 18.34
C VAL A 789 3.48 20.61 17.94
N MET A 790 2.21 20.59 18.33
CA MET A 790 1.30 21.73 18.15
C MET A 790 1.10 22.50 19.46
N THR A 791 0.86 23.81 19.38
CA THR A 791 0.43 24.64 20.53
C THR A 791 -1.08 24.88 20.53
N ALA A 792 -1.65 25.18 21.69
CA ALA A 792 -3.03 25.64 21.78
C ALA A 792 -3.29 26.89 20.92
N ASP A 793 -2.33 27.81 20.79
CA ASP A 793 -2.49 29.00 19.93
C ASP A 793 -2.50 28.67 18.43
N ALA A 794 -1.66 27.74 17.97
CA ALA A 794 -1.74 27.22 16.61
C ALA A 794 -3.09 26.51 16.36
N LEU A 795 -3.61 25.78 17.33
CA LEU A 795 -4.94 25.17 17.24
C LEU A 795 -6.05 26.25 17.19
N ARG A 796 -5.97 27.30 18.02
CA ARG A 796 -6.91 28.44 18.03
C ARG A 796 -6.98 29.16 16.68
N GLU A 797 -5.88 29.25 15.94
CA GLU A 797 -5.88 29.86 14.60
C GLU A 797 -6.70 29.08 13.56
N LEU A 798 -6.93 27.79 13.76
CA LEU A 798 -7.81 26.95 12.92
C LEU A 798 -9.31 27.24 13.13
N SER A 799 -9.69 28.06 14.12
CA SER A 799 -11.05 28.61 14.27
C SER A 799 -11.49 29.47 13.07
N PHE A 800 -10.55 29.90 12.23
CA PHE A 800 -10.84 30.58 10.95
C PHE A 800 -11.67 29.69 10.00
N PHE A 801 -11.47 28.37 10.04
CA PHE A 801 -12.11 27.41 9.14
C PHE A 801 -13.49 26.97 9.65
N ARG A 802 -14.53 27.71 9.27
CA ARG A 802 -15.93 27.50 9.72
C ARG A 802 -16.67 26.38 9.00
N GLY A 803 -16.14 25.89 7.88
CA GLY A 803 -16.75 24.78 7.14
C GLY A 803 -16.59 23.41 7.82
N LEU A 804 -15.71 23.30 8.82
CA LEU A 804 -15.17 22.03 9.31
C LEU A 804 -16.23 21.07 9.87
N LYS A 805 -16.14 19.82 9.41
CA LYS A 805 -16.93 18.63 9.74
C LYS A 805 -16.07 17.57 10.40
N ILE A 806 -15.00 17.12 9.75
CA ILE A 806 -14.16 16.03 10.28
C ILE A 806 -12.80 16.60 10.66
N VAL A 807 -12.50 16.82 11.94
CA VAL A 807 -11.16 17.23 12.41
C VAL A 807 -10.51 16.05 13.14
N ILE A 808 -9.24 15.71 12.90
CA ILE A 808 -8.61 14.55 13.57
C ILE A 808 -7.12 14.77 13.79
N ILE A 809 -6.69 15.22 14.96
CA ILE A 809 -5.26 15.47 15.28
C ILE A 809 -4.72 14.31 16.12
N HIS A 810 -3.91 13.46 15.49
CA HIS A 810 -3.34 12.26 16.11
C HIS A 810 -2.28 12.56 17.19
N SER A 811 -2.15 11.63 18.13
CA SER A 811 -1.29 11.64 19.33
C SER A 811 0.07 12.33 19.19
N SER A 812 0.80 12.04 18.10
CA SER A 812 2.11 12.60 17.75
C SER A 812 2.15 14.13 17.65
N PHE A 813 1.03 14.76 17.29
CA PHE A 813 0.91 16.21 17.08
C PHE A 813 0.01 16.89 18.09
N GLY A 814 -0.65 16.13 18.98
CA GLY A 814 -1.59 16.62 19.97
C GLY A 814 -1.05 17.78 20.81
N PRO A 815 -1.65 18.98 20.71
CA PRO A 815 -1.44 20.01 21.72
C PRO A 815 -2.05 19.56 23.06
N ASP A 816 -1.56 20.10 24.18
CA ASP A 816 -2.42 20.18 25.37
C ASP A 816 -3.47 21.27 25.13
N VAL A 817 -4.73 20.99 25.45
CA VAL A 817 -5.89 21.82 25.11
C VAL A 817 -6.68 22.11 26.37
N ASP A 818 -7.01 23.39 26.59
CA ASP A 818 -7.86 23.83 27.70
C ASP A 818 -9.33 23.97 27.27
N ASP A 819 -10.24 23.96 28.26
CA ASP A 819 -11.70 24.12 28.06
C ASP A 819 -12.05 25.38 27.24
N GLU A 820 -11.33 26.49 27.45
CA GLU A 820 -11.56 27.75 26.73
C GLU A 820 -11.10 27.70 25.27
N THR A 821 -10.07 26.91 24.93
CA THR A 821 -9.72 26.63 23.53
C THR A 821 -10.83 25.85 22.84
N LEU A 822 -11.28 24.73 23.42
CA LEU A 822 -12.30 23.90 22.78
C LEU A 822 -13.65 24.63 22.64
N LYS A 823 -13.95 25.56 23.56
CA LYS A 823 -15.08 26.51 23.49
C LYS A 823 -14.98 27.46 22.29
N ILE A 824 -13.80 28.03 22.00
CA ILE A 824 -13.56 28.89 20.82
C ILE A 824 -13.69 28.07 19.51
N LEU A 825 -13.16 26.85 19.50
CA LEU A 825 -13.18 25.96 18.33
C LEU A 825 -14.61 25.46 18.03
N SER A 826 -15.31 24.93 19.02
CA SER A 826 -16.70 24.43 18.86
C SER A 826 -17.67 25.52 18.39
N ALA A 827 -17.55 26.75 18.92
CA ALA A 827 -18.33 27.91 18.46
C ALA A 827 -18.01 28.34 17.00
N SER A 828 -16.90 27.86 16.44
CA SER A 828 -16.46 28.16 15.06
C SER A 828 -16.73 27.02 14.09
N TRP A 829 -16.60 25.77 14.54
CA TRP A 829 -16.77 24.53 13.76
C TRP A 829 -18.20 23.98 13.91
N THR A 830 -19.22 24.79 13.58
CA THR A 830 -20.62 24.41 13.81
C THR A 830 -21.13 23.27 12.92
N CYS A 831 -20.35 22.84 11.94
CA CYS A 831 -20.66 21.72 11.04
C CYS A 831 -20.03 20.39 11.46
N LEU A 832 -19.35 20.32 12.62
CA LEU A 832 -18.55 19.17 13.06
C LEU A 832 -19.37 17.87 13.12
N THR A 833 -18.84 16.81 12.49
CA THR A 833 -19.33 15.42 12.42
C THR A 833 -18.33 14.42 13.02
N GLU A 834 -17.02 14.68 12.96
CA GLU A 834 -15.96 13.84 13.53
C GLU A 834 -14.92 14.76 14.18
N LEU A 835 -14.49 14.49 15.41
CA LEU A 835 -13.43 15.23 16.09
C LEU A 835 -12.49 14.28 16.83
N GLU A 836 -11.23 14.20 16.43
CA GLU A 836 -10.14 13.63 17.24
C GLU A 836 -9.15 14.73 17.62
N LEU A 837 -8.76 14.80 18.89
CA LEU A 837 -7.59 15.53 19.37
C LEU A 837 -6.94 14.67 20.48
N THR A 838 -6.00 13.79 20.10
CA THR A 838 -5.26 12.98 21.07
C THR A 838 -3.85 13.55 21.30
N PRO A 839 -3.35 13.59 22.55
CA PRO A 839 -1.93 13.82 22.86
C PRO A 839 -1.23 12.54 23.34
N ARG A 840 -0.01 12.28 22.83
CA ARG A 840 0.73 11.01 23.08
C ARG A 840 1.26 10.82 24.51
N HIS A 841 1.71 11.88 25.17
CA HIS A 841 2.50 11.79 26.42
C HIS A 841 1.91 12.61 27.58
N ALA A 842 0.63 12.97 27.50
CA ALA A 842 -0.02 13.77 28.53
C ALA A 842 -0.65 12.86 29.62
N ASP A 843 0.08 12.65 30.73
CA ASP A 843 -0.41 11.86 31.88
C ASP A 843 -1.71 12.45 32.46
N ASN A 844 -1.79 13.78 32.51
CA ASN A 844 -3.02 14.54 32.76
C ASN A 844 -3.36 15.36 31.51
N THR A 845 -4.66 15.58 31.29
CA THR A 845 -5.21 16.44 30.23
C THR A 845 -5.78 17.72 30.86
N SER A 846 -5.68 18.84 30.15
CA SER A 846 -6.28 20.12 30.59
C SER A 846 -7.77 20.28 30.20
N LEU A 847 -8.34 19.35 29.43
CA LEU A 847 -9.79 19.30 29.12
C LEU A 847 -10.58 18.68 30.27
N THR A 848 -11.70 19.31 30.68
CA THR A 848 -12.67 18.74 31.62
C THR A 848 -13.99 18.39 30.92
N LEU A 849 -14.88 17.68 31.62
CA LEU A 849 -16.24 17.40 31.12
C LEU A 849 -17.04 18.65 30.70
N LYS A 850 -16.68 19.87 31.16
CA LYS A 850 -17.31 21.11 30.71
C LYS A 850 -17.14 21.35 29.21
N SER A 851 -15.99 20.97 28.65
CA SER A 851 -15.67 21.13 27.22
C SER A 851 -16.68 20.42 26.30
N LEU A 852 -17.21 19.27 26.73
CA LEU A 852 -18.22 18.51 25.99
C LEU A 852 -19.55 19.24 25.83
N ALA A 853 -19.93 20.08 26.80
CA ALA A 853 -21.16 20.88 26.69
C ALA A 853 -21.06 21.94 25.59
N PHE A 854 -19.87 22.51 25.34
CA PHE A 854 -19.66 23.46 24.24
C PHE A 854 -19.72 22.76 22.87
N LEU A 855 -19.24 21.52 22.77
CA LEU A 855 -19.42 20.71 21.56
C LEU A 855 -20.89 20.36 21.33
N ALA A 856 -21.60 19.88 22.36
CA ALA A 856 -23.02 19.55 22.25
C ALA A 856 -23.88 20.79 21.85
N GLN A 857 -23.57 21.96 22.40
CA GLN A 857 -24.28 23.20 22.11
C GLN A 857 -24.06 23.71 20.66
N ASN A 858 -22.83 23.61 20.15
CA ASN A 858 -22.45 24.29 18.90
C ASN A 858 -22.31 23.35 17.68
N CYS A 859 -22.14 22.04 17.88
CA CYS A 859 -21.87 21.06 16.83
C CYS A 859 -23.03 20.03 16.70
N PRO A 860 -24.21 20.42 16.19
CA PRO A 860 -25.41 19.58 16.17
C PRO A 860 -25.31 18.29 15.34
N HIS A 861 -24.27 18.12 14.52
CA HIS A 861 -24.08 16.99 13.61
C HIS A 861 -22.94 16.02 14.01
N LEU A 862 -22.34 16.21 15.18
CA LEU A 862 -21.23 15.39 15.68
C LEU A 862 -21.65 13.92 15.84
N LEU A 863 -20.99 13.01 15.14
CA LEU A 863 -21.21 11.55 15.15
C LEU A 863 -20.12 10.80 15.92
N HIS A 864 -18.87 11.23 15.79
CA HIS A 864 -17.71 10.56 16.38
C HIS A 864 -16.80 11.58 17.10
N LEU A 865 -16.37 11.26 18.32
CA LEU A 865 -15.56 12.13 19.16
C LEU A 865 -14.43 11.34 19.83
N HIS A 866 -13.18 11.79 19.74
CA HIS A 866 -12.00 11.15 20.28
C HIS A 866 -11.12 12.17 21.03
N LEU A 867 -11.27 12.26 22.35
CA LEU A 867 -10.60 13.26 23.20
C LEU A 867 -10.15 12.63 24.52
N LYS A 868 -8.96 13.00 25.02
CA LYS A 868 -8.58 12.71 26.41
C LYS A 868 -9.15 13.80 27.32
N ILE A 869 -10.04 13.44 28.25
CA ILE A 869 -10.81 14.35 29.11
C ILE A 869 -10.68 13.93 30.58
N ASP A 870 -10.50 14.90 31.48
CA ASP A 870 -10.60 14.68 32.92
C ASP A 870 -12.07 14.60 33.34
N ALA A 871 -12.48 13.40 33.76
CA ALA A 871 -13.79 13.06 34.28
C ALA A 871 -13.75 12.70 35.78
N ARG A 872 -12.72 13.16 36.51
CA ARG A 872 -12.66 13.08 37.98
C ARG A 872 -13.67 14.05 38.61
N GLU A 873 -13.71 15.30 38.15
CA GLU A 873 -14.74 16.27 38.53
C GLU A 873 -15.89 16.32 37.50
N VAL A 874 -17.13 16.22 37.97
CA VAL A 874 -18.33 16.31 37.14
C VAL A 874 -19.04 17.64 37.43
N PRO A 875 -19.17 18.56 36.44
CA PRO A 875 -19.82 19.84 36.65
C PRO A 875 -21.35 19.70 36.79
N GLU A 876 -22.01 20.82 37.11
CA GLU A 876 -23.48 20.90 37.08
C GLU A 876 -24.03 20.65 35.66
N LEU A 877 -25.28 20.22 35.57
CA LEU A 877 -25.91 19.91 34.28
C LEU A 877 -26.10 21.20 33.48
N PRO A 878 -25.62 21.29 32.22
CA PRO A 878 -25.77 22.48 31.41
C PRO A 878 -27.21 22.65 30.95
N ASP A 879 -27.69 23.90 30.91
CA ASP A 879 -28.97 24.28 30.29
C ASP A 879 -28.78 24.42 28.76
N VAL A 880 -28.54 23.27 28.13
CA VAL A 880 -28.18 23.11 26.71
C VAL A 880 -29.04 22.00 26.13
N ALA A 881 -29.55 22.19 24.91
CA ALA A 881 -30.32 21.17 24.22
C ALA A 881 -29.44 19.93 23.92
N PRO A 882 -29.94 18.69 24.15
CA PRO A 882 -29.16 17.49 23.89
C PRO A 882 -28.82 17.35 22.40
N GLN A 883 -27.55 17.10 22.11
CA GLN A 883 -27.05 16.77 20.79
C GLN A 883 -27.35 15.29 20.51
N GLY A 884 -28.23 15.03 19.55
CA GLY A 884 -28.82 13.71 19.34
C GLY A 884 -28.14 12.82 18.31
N THR A 885 -26.89 13.10 17.90
CA THR A 885 -26.24 12.33 16.81
C THR A 885 -24.88 11.73 17.15
N LEU A 886 -24.31 11.99 18.33
CA LEU A 886 -23.04 11.39 18.73
C LEU A 886 -23.23 9.88 19.01
N GLU A 887 -22.74 9.04 18.10
CA GLU A 887 -22.81 7.57 18.15
C GLU A 887 -21.62 6.97 18.92
N SER A 888 -20.41 7.51 18.71
CA SER A 888 -19.16 6.96 19.27
C SER A 888 -18.30 8.00 20.00
N LEU A 889 -17.87 7.66 21.21
CA LEU A 889 -17.02 8.47 22.08
C LEU A 889 -15.76 7.69 22.51
N HIS A 890 -14.63 8.01 21.90
CA HIS A 890 -13.32 7.46 22.26
C HIS A 890 -12.67 8.38 23.30
N VAL A 891 -12.30 7.83 24.44
CA VAL A 891 -11.74 8.57 25.59
C VAL A 891 -10.26 8.29 25.83
N GLY A 892 -9.66 7.32 25.13
CA GLY A 892 -8.26 6.93 25.33
C GLY A 892 -7.96 6.62 26.80
N SER A 893 -6.90 7.20 27.35
CA SER A 893 -6.47 7.07 28.75
C SER A 893 -7.08 8.13 29.70
N SER A 894 -8.35 8.49 29.51
CA SER A 894 -9.06 9.53 30.29
C SER A 894 -9.30 9.12 31.76
N PRO A 895 -8.83 9.90 32.76
CA PRO A 895 -9.07 9.59 34.16
C PRO A 895 -10.52 9.88 34.56
N ILE A 896 -11.13 8.95 35.30
CA ILE A 896 -12.53 9.00 35.76
C ILE A 896 -12.64 8.49 37.19
N GLN A 897 -13.52 9.10 37.99
CA GLN A 897 -13.74 8.71 39.40
C GLN A 897 -15.17 8.19 39.70
N SER A 898 -16.18 8.52 38.88
CA SER A 898 -17.57 8.21 39.24
C SER A 898 -18.48 8.03 38.02
N ALA A 899 -18.49 6.82 37.46
CA ALA A 899 -19.31 6.45 36.31
C ALA A 899 -20.80 6.87 36.41
N PRO A 900 -21.51 6.71 37.55
CA PRO A 900 -22.91 7.14 37.65
C PRO A 900 -23.10 8.66 37.51
N LYS A 901 -22.14 9.48 37.95
CA LYS A 901 -22.21 10.94 37.79
C LYS A 901 -21.94 11.34 36.34
N VAL A 902 -20.95 10.73 35.71
CA VAL A 902 -20.57 10.98 34.30
C VAL A 902 -21.68 10.52 33.35
N ALA A 903 -22.26 9.33 33.53
CA ALA A 903 -23.38 8.86 32.73
C ALA A 903 -24.63 9.75 32.83
N ARG A 904 -24.94 10.27 34.03
CA ARG A 904 -26.03 11.26 34.23
C ARG A 904 -25.76 12.60 33.53
N TYR A 905 -24.49 12.94 33.32
CA TYR A 905 -24.04 14.13 32.59
C TYR A 905 -24.08 13.90 31.07
N LEU A 906 -23.47 12.82 30.56
CA LEU A 906 -23.47 12.49 29.13
C LEU A 906 -24.90 12.28 28.59
N SER A 907 -25.77 11.56 29.30
CA SER A 907 -27.20 11.42 28.96
C SER A 907 -28.00 12.74 28.92
N ALA A 908 -27.41 13.86 29.36
CA ALA A 908 -27.99 15.20 29.23
C ALA A 908 -27.61 15.91 27.92
N ILE A 909 -26.41 15.60 27.39
CA ILE A 909 -25.80 16.32 26.26
C ILE A 909 -25.62 15.47 25.00
N PHE A 910 -25.49 14.15 25.15
CA PHE A 910 -25.32 13.14 24.11
C PHE A 910 -26.13 11.87 24.49
N PRO A 911 -27.47 11.86 24.35
CA PRO A 911 -28.31 10.73 24.74
C PRO A 911 -28.12 9.46 23.88
N ASN A 912 -27.59 9.59 22.66
CA ASN A 912 -27.57 8.51 21.65
C ASN A 912 -26.18 7.85 21.47
N VAL A 913 -25.28 7.96 22.46
CA VAL A 913 -23.96 7.30 22.41
C VAL A 913 -24.14 5.80 22.55
N GLU A 914 -23.88 5.07 21.46
CA GLU A 914 -23.94 3.61 21.41
C GLU A 914 -22.59 2.97 21.80
N HIS A 915 -21.48 3.69 21.62
CA HIS A 915 -20.12 3.18 21.83
C HIS A 915 -19.25 4.15 22.66
N ILE A 916 -18.60 3.61 23.69
CA ILE A 916 -17.49 4.27 24.39
C ILE A 916 -16.26 3.38 24.28
N GLN A 917 -15.12 3.92 23.85
CA GLN A 917 -13.86 3.18 23.71
C GLN A 917 -12.73 3.86 24.49
N SER A 918 -11.95 3.09 25.25
CA SER A 918 -10.77 3.56 25.98
C SER A 918 -9.48 2.96 25.40
N ASP A 919 -8.35 3.41 25.92
CA ASP A 919 -7.07 2.71 25.76
C ASP A 919 -7.18 1.23 26.23
N HIS A 920 -6.30 0.38 25.72
CA HIS A 920 -6.24 -1.05 26.01
C HIS A 920 -4.98 -1.44 26.80
N SER A 921 -4.08 -0.50 27.12
CA SER A 921 -2.96 -0.78 28.02
C SER A 921 -3.42 -1.17 29.42
N GLU A 922 -2.67 -2.07 30.06
CA GLU A 922 -2.98 -2.59 31.40
C GLU A 922 -2.97 -1.48 32.49
N GLU A 923 -2.17 -0.43 32.28
CA GLU A 923 -1.99 0.69 33.21
C GLU A 923 -3.29 1.50 33.42
N PHE A 924 -4.21 1.51 32.45
CA PHE A 924 -5.47 2.25 32.52
C PHE A 924 -6.71 1.37 32.74
N ARG A 925 -6.52 0.09 33.09
CA ARG A 925 -7.60 -0.91 33.26
C ARG A 925 -8.73 -0.46 34.20
N GLU A 926 -8.41 0.23 35.31
CA GLU A 926 -9.43 0.72 36.26
C GLU A 926 -10.31 1.83 35.66
N HIS A 927 -9.69 2.79 34.95
CA HIS A 927 -10.44 3.85 34.25
C HIS A 927 -11.27 3.30 33.10
N ARG A 928 -10.73 2.33 32.35
CA ARG A 928 -11.46 1.60 31.31
C ARG A 928 -12.77 0.99 31.84
N GLN A 929 -12.70 0.22 32.94
CA GLN A 929 -13.89 -0.41 33.53
C GLN A 929 -14.96 0.61 33.94
N LEU A 930 -14.54 1.78 34.47
CA LEU A 930 -15.46 2.87 34.80
C LEU A 930 -16.07 3.53 33.56
N TRP A 931 -15.37 3.61 32.43
CA TRP A 931 -15.93 4.11 31.17
C TRP A 931 -16.86 3.08 30.48
N GLU A 932 -16.57 1.79 30.59
CA GLU A 932 -17.49 0.70 30.20
C GLU A 932 -18.79 0.78 31.06
N GLU A 933 -18.68 1.02 32.37
CA GLU A 933 -19.84 1.25 33.27
C GLU A 933 -20.61 2.55 32.92
N VAL A 934 -19.96 3.59 32.38
CA VAL A 934 -20.66 4.80 31.89
C VAL A 934 -21.59 4.44 30.74
N LEU A 935 -21.13 3.64 29.77
CA LEU A 935 -21.92 3.27 28.59
C LEU A 935 -23.19 2.51 28.97
N GLU A 936 -23.09 1.50 29.83
CA GLU A 936 -24.26 0.75 30.33
C GLU A 936 -25.31 1.65 31.01
N ARG A 937 -24.86 2.73 31.66
CA ARG A 937 -25.71 3.63 32.45
C ARG A 937 -26.33 4.77 31.65
N VAL A 938 -25.78 5.18 30.51
CA VAL A 938 -26.33 6.30 29.71
C VAL A 938 -27.79 6.06 29.28
N PRO A 939 -28.17 4.92 28.65
CA PRO A 939 -29.55 4.67 28.23
C PRO A 939 -30.56 4.69 29.38
N HIS A 940 -30.16 4.21 30.56
CA HIS A 940 -30.99 4.23 31.77
C HIS A 940 -31.33 5.67 32.20
N PHE A 941 -30.38 6.60 32.15
CA PHE A 941 -30.64 8.00 32.48
C PHE A 941 -31.42 8.75 31.38
N VAL A 942 -31.29 8.36 30.11
CA VAL A 942 -32.10 8.91 29.00
C VAL A 942 -33.58 8.54 29.18
N ALA A 943 -33.88 7.28 29.47
CA ALA A 943 -35.26 6.82 29.71
C ALA A 943 -35.94 7.61 30.85
N VAL A 944 -35.24 7.80 31.98
CA VAL A 944 -35.74 8.60 33.13
C VAL A 944 -35.99 10.06 32.75
N ARG A 945 -35.16 10.66 31.88
CA ARG A 945 -35.37 12.03 31.38
C ARG A 945 -36.60 12.13 30.47
N GLU A 946 -36.81 11.14 29.59
CA GLU A 946 -38.01 11.09 28.76
C GLU A 946 -39.30 10.98 29.59
N GLU A 947 -39.31 10.11 30.61
CA GLU A 947 -40.48 9.96 31.50
C GLU A 947 -40.80 11.26 32.24
N ALA A 948 -39.77 11.95 32.77
CA ALA A 948 -39.94 13.26 33.40
C ALA A 948 -40.52 14.32 32.43
N GLY A 949 -40.03 14.37 31.19
CA GLY A 949 -40.56 15.27 30.15
C GLY A 949 -42.01 14.96 29.75
N LYS A 950 -42.37 13.67 29.70
CA LYS A 950 -43.75 13.19 29.45
C LYS A 950 -44.71 13.50 30.63
N VAL A 951 -44.19 13.77 31.82
CA VAL A 951 -44.97 14.26 32.98
C VAL A 951 -45.11 15.79 32.95
N GLN A 952 -44.03 16.53 32.69
CA GLN A 952 -44.08 18.00 32.62
C GLN A 952 -44.96 18.51 31.48
N SER A 953 -44.88 17.90 30.30
CA SER A 953 -45.75 18.26 29.16
C SER A 953 -47.24 18.08 29.46
N LYS A 954 -47.62 17.02 30.19
CA LYS A 954 -49.00 16.82 30.65
C LYS A 954 -49.46 17.87 31.66
N MET A 955 -48.59 18.32 32.56
CA MET A 955 -48.91 19.40 33.50
C MET A 955 -49.03 20.78 32.82
N GLY A 956 -48.36 20.99 31.68
CA GLY A 956 -48.46 22.23 30.91
C GLY A 956 -49.80 22.41 30.19
N ASP A 957 -50.35 21.33 29.62
CA ASP A 957 -51.56 21.38 28.79
C ASP A 957 -52.84 21.64 29.63
N ASP A 958 -52.90 21.12 30.87
CA ASP A 958 -53.96 21.46 31.84
C ASP A 958 -53.90 22.94 32.31
N GLY A 959 -52.77 23.64 32.13
CA GLY A 959 -52.55 25.00 32.62
C GLY A 959 -53.27 26.11 31.83
N LEU A 960 -53.74 25.84 30.60
CA LEU A 960 -54.29 26.86 29.70
C LEU A 960 -55.81 27.06 29.76
N ARG A 961 -56.51 26.42 30.71
CA ARG A 961 -57.96 26.59 30.93
C ARG A 961 -58.28 27.51 32.10
N THR A 962 -58.29 28.82 31.84
CA THR A 962 -58.91 29.81 32.75
C THR A 962 -60.41 29.97 32.49
N PRO A 963 -61.21 30.40 33.49
CA PRO A 963 -62.52 29.79 33.71
C PRO A 963 -63.73 30.53 33.13
N PRO A 964 -64.89 29.86 32.96
CA PRO A 964 -66.17 30.53 32.90
C PRO A 964 -66.52 31.13 34.27
N SER A 965 -66.83 32.42 34.30
CA SER A 965 -67.46 33.08 35.45
C SER A 965 -68.85 32.50 35.73
N HIS A 966 -69.22 32.26 36.99
CA HIS A 966 -70.45 32.82 37.59
C HIS A 966 -70.69 32.45 39.07
N ILE A 967 -71.25 33.43 39.79
CA ILE A 967 -72.09 33.35 41.00
C ILE A 967 -71.40 33.16 42.38
N VAL A 968 -71.79 34.09 43.25
CA VAL A 968 -71.53 34.31 44.70
C VAL A 968 -72.92 34.18 45.36
N PRO A 969 -73.10 33.65 46.59
CA PRO A 969 -72.27 33.92 47.78
C PRO A 969 -71.69 32.72 48.53
#